data_AF-A0A832EUA2-F1
#
_entry.id   AF-A0A832EUA2-F1
#
_cell.length_a   1.000
_cell.length_b   1.000
_cell.length_c   1.000
_cell.angle_alpha   90.00
_cell.angle_beta   90.00
_cell.angle_gamma   90.00
#
_symmetry.space_group_name_H-M   'P 1'
#
loop_
_entity.id
_entity.type
_entity.pdbx_description
1 polymer ?
#
loop_
_entity_poly.entity_id
_entity_poly.type
_entity_poly.pdbx_seq_one_letter_code
_entity_poly.pdbx_strand_id
1 'polypeptide(L)'
;MPEGLICAPGDIFDKAAVMAEIRAGIDAAKDAAGIRAATVAALRAAQVRGRASIEAGLSRRPHEARGCTQAYAWLTDQMVRAVLEVATGVLHPLPNPTTAERLAVLAVGGYGRFEMAPGSDVDLLFLTPYKITAWAESVIESSLYMLWDLRLKVGHSSRTVKDCLRLGREDITIRTALLEHRFITGDAALAEELGEALWAKLFKGTEREFIEAKLAERESRLKKNGGQRYVVEPNVKEGKGGLRDLQTLFWIAKYLHRVQDTSELVALGMFSEDEYETFKDAEEFLWSVRCHMHLIAGRAQDQLSFDLQVEVAERMGYKSHSGRRAVEHFMQDYFRYVTTVGELTRIFLTGLEAAHVKKEPLLIGLLRRRRAGKGFRILHNRLTFASPDVIHKDRMMILRLFSEALRTGVLIHPDAMRLVAGHLHLIDDELRHDKEAARLFLDTLLKYGNPERALRRMNELGVLGAFIPEFQPIVAMMQFNMYHSYTVDEHTIQVISNFTQIERKELEDELPVASDILKEGKLNRKVMMVAMLCHDIGKGRDQDHSVLGARIARSVAPRLGLSKKESRDVEWLVRHHLLMSDMAQKRDIADPRTVRDFARAVGSVERLDLITVLTVCDIRGVGPTTWNNWKAVLLRALYRQTRKVLEGGIKAISREMRGDEAKKLLRKALEAEGWSKADIKR
;
A
#
# COMPACT_ATOMS: atom_id res chain seq x y z
N MET A 1 -10.40 -6.20 33.02
CA MET A 1 -9.03 -6.32 32.48
C MET A 1 -9.14 -6.73 31.02
N PRO A 2 -8.21 -6.35 30.14
CA PRO A 2 -8.22 -6.86 28.76
C PRO A 2 -8.03 -8.38 28.79
N GLU A 3 -8.84 -9.11 28.05
CA GLU A 3 -8.61 -10.53 27.76
C GLU A 3 -7.56 -10.65 26.64
N GLY A 4 -6.68 -11.66 26.71
CA GLY A 4 -5.78 -11.97 25.59
C GLY A 4 -4.42 -11.25 25.55
N LEU A 5 -3.88 -10.77 26.68
CA LEU A 5 -2.54 -10.17 26.73
C LEU A 5 -1.43 -11.15 26.30
N ILE A 6 -0.36 -10.63 25.69
CA ILE A 6 0.80 -11.44 25.22
C ILE A 6 1.63 -12.07 26.36
N CYS A 7 1.39 -11.66 27.60
CA CYS A 7 1.97 -12.25 28.82
C CYS A 7 1.05 -11.97 30.01
N ALA A 8 1.29 -12.61 31.15
CA ALA A 8 0.42 -12.46 32.31
C ALA A 8 0.44 -11.01 32.84
N PRO A 9 -0.71 -10.46 33.30
CA PRO A 9 -0.76 -9.08 33.80
C PRO A 9 0.27 -8.78 34.91
N GLY A 10 0.49 -9.73 35.83
CA GLY A 10 1.48 -9.58 36.91
C GLY A 10 2.92 -9.47 36.41
N ASP A 11 3.26 -10.14 35.30
CA ASP A 11 4.60 -10.06 34.68
C ASP A 11 4.82 -8.73 33.97
N ILE A 12 3.74 -8.06 33.58
CA ILE A 12 3.76 -6.75 32.94
C ILE A 12 3.85 -5.64 34.01
N PHE A 13 3.02 -5.72 35.06
CA PHE A 13 3.00 -4.73 36.14
C PHE A 13 2.43 -5.34 37.43
N ASP A 14 3.31 -5.65 38.38
CA ASP A 14 2.91 -6.02 39.75
C ASP A 14 2.50 -4.77 40.53
N LYS A 15 1.20 -4.46 40.52
CA LYS A 15 0.65 -3.29 41.19
C LYS A 15 0.98 -3.26 42.69
N ALA A 16 0.92 -4.41 43.37
CA ALA A 16 1.12 -4.44 44.82
C ALA A 16 2.58 -4.10 45.16
N ALA A 17 3.53 -4.74 44.47
CA ALA A 17 4.95 -4.48 44.68
C ALA A 17 5.34 -3.04 44.31
N VAL A 18 4.87 -2.55 43.15
CA VAL A 18 5.21 -1.20 42.68
C VAL A 18 4.63 -0.13 43.61
N MET A 19 3.38 -0.27 44.06
CA MET A 19 2.81 0.70 45.00
C MET A 19 3.48 0.65 46.38
N ALA A 20 3.97 -0.52 46.82
CA ALA A 20 4.75 -0.62 48.04
C ALA A 20 6.11 0.10 47.91
N GLU A 21 6.80 -0.06 46.78
CA GLU A 21 8.05 0.66 46.47
C GLU A 21 7.84 2.18 46.43
N ILE A 22 6.76 2.63 45.77
CA ILE A 22 6.37 4.05 45.75
C ILE A 22 6.16 4.56 47.18
N ARG A 23 5.35 3.87 48.00
CA ARG A 23 5.08 4.29 49.39
C ARG A 23 6.35 4.40 50.23
N ALA A 24 7.22 3.40 50.17
CA ALA A 24 8.50 3.44 50.89
C ALA A 24 9.37 4.65 50.46
N GLY A 25 9.37 4.97 49.16
CA GLY A 25 10.07 6.14 48.64
C GLY A 25 9.44 7.47 49.05
N ILE A 26 8.11 7.53 49.15
CA ILE A 26 7.35 8.69 49.64
C ILE A 26 7.65 8.94 51.12
N ASP A 27 7.65 7.90 51.95
CA ASP A 27 7.94 8.00 53.39
C ASP A 27 9.36 8.52 53.67
N ALA A 28 10.30 8.25 52.75
CA ALA A 28 11.68 8.74 52.83
C ALA A 28 11.89 10.14 52.23
N ALA A 29 10.90 10.68 51.49
CA ALA A 29 11.02 11.96 50.80
C ALA A 29 10.82 13.14 51.75
N LYS A 30 11.61 14.21 51.55
CA LYS A 30 11.57 15.41 52.39
C LYS A 30 10.60 16.49 51.87
N ASP A 31 10.30 16.44 50.57
CA ASP A 31 9.49 17.44 49.88
C ASP A 31 8.76 16.82 48.67
N ALA A 32 7.92 17.63 48.01
CA ALA A 32 7.18 17.22 46.82
C ALA A 32 8.08 16.80 45.65
N ALA A 33 9.30 17.34 45.54
CA ALA A 33 10.24 16.96 44.50
C ALA A 33 10.80 15.56 44.74
N GLY A 34 11.14 15.22 46.00
CA GLY A 34 11.55 13.89 46.42
C GLY A 34 10.45 12.84 46.20
N ILE A 35 9.19 13.18 46.51
CA ILE A 35 8.02 12.30 46.27
C ILE A 35 7.90 11.99 44.78
N ARG A 36 7.99 13.00 43.90
CA ARG A 36 7.95 12.80 42.44
C ARG A 36 9.12 11.95 41.98
N ALA A 37 10.35 12.24 42.42
CA ALA A 37 11.54 11.49 42.02
C ALA A 37 11.46 10.01 42.43
N ALA A 38 11.02 9.71 43.65
CA ALA A 38 10.83 8.35 44.14
C ALA A 38 9.74 7.61 43.34
N THR A 39 8.62 8.27 43.07
CA THR A 39 7.52 7.72 42.26
C THR A 39 7.98 7.38 40.85
N VAL A 40 8.67 8.33 40.19
CA VAL A 40 9.23 8.14 38.84
C VAL A 40 10.26 7.00 38.83
N ALA A 41 11.12 6.88 39.84
CA ALA A 41 12.11 5.81 39.91
C ALA A 41 11.45 4.42 39.95
N ALA A 42 10.49 4.22 40.84
CA ALA A 42 9.76 2.95 40.96
C ALA A 42 8.98 2.62 39.67
N LEU A 43 8.25 3.59 39.11
CA LEU A 43 7.49 3.41 37.87
C LEU A 43 8.39 3.18 36.66
N ARG A 44 9.58 3.79 36.61
CA ARG A 44 10.55 3.54 35.54
C ARG A 44 11.09 2.12 35.60
N ALA A 45 11.39 1.61 36.79
CA ALA A 45 11.81 0.23 36.97
C ALA A 45 10.71 -0.75 36.55
N ALA A 46 9.45 -0.48 36.92
CA ALA A 46 8.30 -1.25 36.48
C ALA A 46 8.09 -1.20 34.97
N GLN A 47 8.20 -0.03 34.36
CA GLN A 47 8.09 0.16 32.91
C GLN A 47 9.14 -0.64 32.15
N VAL A 48 10.41 -0.62 32.59
CA VAL A 48 11.49 -1.40 31.95
C VAL A 48 11.18 -2.90 32.01
N ARG A 49 10.81 -3.42 33.19
CA ARG A 49 10.45 -4.83 33.36
C ARG A 49 9.25 -5.22 32.50
N GLY A 50 8.16 -4.45 32.57
CA GLY A 50 6.94 -4.75 31.83
C GLY A 50 7.15 -4.73 30.32
N ARG A 51 7.88 -3.75 29.79
CA ARG A 51 8.20 -3.69 28.36
C ARG A 51 9.05 -4.89 27.90
N ALA A 52 10.00 -5.33 28.72
CA ALA A 52 10.81 -6.51 28.43
C ALA A 52 9.97 -7.80 28.41
N SER A 53 9.03 -7.96 29.36
CA SER A 53 8.07 -9.08 29.38
C SER A 53 7.20 -9.12 28.12
N ILE A 54 6.70 -7.95 27.69
CA ILE A 54 5.88 -7.83 26.48
C ILE A 54 6.69 -8.18 25.23
N GLU A 55 7.90 -7.63 25.08
CA GLU A 55 8.80 -7.95 23.96
C GLU A 55 9.14 -9.45 23.90
N ALA A 56 9.47 -10.05 25.05
CA ALA A 56 9.74 -11.50 25.12
C ALA A 56 8.51 -12.34 24.73
N GLY A 57 7.30 -11.89 25.10
CA GLY A 57 6.05 -12.49 24.66
C GLY A 57 5.88 -12.46 23.15
N LEU A 58 6.09 -11.29 22.53
CA LEU A 58 6.00 -11.13 21.07
C LEU A 58 7.11 -11.92 20.35
N SER A 59 8.33 -11.98 20.88
CA SER A 59 9.40 -12.79 20.27
C SER A 59 9.07 -14.28 20.23
N ARG A 60 8.33 -14.80 21.22
CA ARG A 60 7.87 -16.20 21.22
C ARG A 60 6.68 -16.44 20.28
N ARG A 61 5.84 -15.43 20.11
CA ARG A 61 4.61 -15.47 19.31
C ARG A 61 4.59 -14.27 18.35
N PRO A 62 5.43 -14.29 17.30
CA PRO A 62 5.77 -13.09 16.52
C PRO A 62 4.64 -12.53 15.66
N HIS A 63 3.53 -13.25 15.56
CA HIS A 63 2.33 -12.84 14.83
C HIS A 63 1.16 -12.44 15.75
N GLU A 64 1.33 -12.47 17.09
CA GLU A 64 0.27 -12.12 18.05
C GLU A 64 0.40 -10.66 18.53
N ALA A 65 0.28 -9.73 17.60
CA ALA A 65 0.35 -8.31 17.86
C ALA A 65 -0.83 -7.74 18.65
N ARG A 66 -2.05 -8.28 18.54
CA ARG A 66 -3.20 -7.76 19.32
C ARG A 66 -2.95 -7.88 20.82
N GLY A 67 -2.48 -9.05 21.26
CA GLY A 67 -2.09 -9.24 22.66
C GLY A 67 -0.93 -8.34 23.09
N CYS A 68 -0.01 -8.02 22.17
CA CYS A 68 1.11 -7.11 22.42
C CYS A 68 0.64 -5.65 22.55
N THR A 69 -0.20 -5.17 21.64
CA THR A 69 -0.68 -3.78 21.65
C THR A 69 -1.55 -3.48 22.85
N GLN A 70 -2.42 -4.43 23.23
CA GLN A 70 -3.22 -4.36 24.46
C GLN A 70 -2.33 -4.38 25.70
N ALA A 71 -1.25 -5.14 25.73
CA ALA A 71 -0.32 -5.19 26.86
C ALA A 71 0.43 -3.87 27.06
N TYR A 72 0.87 -3.19 25.99
CA TYR A 72 1.46 -1.85 26.09
C TYR A 72 0.46 -0.82 26.60
N ALA A 73 -0.78 -0.85 26.11
CA ALA A 73 -1.84 0.02 26.61
C ALA A 73 -2.17 -0.28 28.08
N TRP A 74 -2.21 -1.55 28.48
CA TRP A 74 -2.45 -1.94 29.87
C TRP A 74 -1.33 -1.52 30.82
N LEU A 75 -0.06 -1.68 30.42
CA LEU A 75 1.08 -1.16 31.19
C LEU A 75 0.96 0.35 31.39
N THR A 76 0.61 1.07 30.32
CA THR A 76 0.41 2.53 30.35
C THR A 76 -0.75 2.91 31.28
N ASP A 77 -1.87 2.18 31.26
CA ASP A 77 -2.97 2.37 32.21
C ASP A 77 -2.49 2.27 33.66
N GLN A 78 -1.69 1.25 34.00
CA GLN A 78 -1.18 1.08 35.37
C GLN A 78 -0.27 2.23 35.78
N MET A 79 0.59 2.71 34.89
CA MET A 79 1.44 3.87 35.13
C MET A 79 0.62 5.14 35.37
N VAL A 80 -0.36 5.43 34.51
CA VAL A 80 -1.24 6.61 34.65
C VAL A 80 -2.05 6.55 35.94
N ARG A 81 -2.57 5.37 36.31
CA ARG A 81 -3.29 5.15 37.58
C ARG A 81 -2.40 5.45 38.78
N ALA A 82 -1.19 4.89 38.82
CA ALA A 82 -0.26 5.11 39.93
C ALA A 82 0.16 6.58 40.05
N VAL A 83 0.44 7.24 38.93
CA VAL A 83 0.75 8.68 38.88
C VAL A 83 -0.40 9.51 39.46
N LEU A 84 -1.64 9.23 39.03
CA LEU A 84 -2.79 9.98 39.52
C LEU A 84 -3.06 9.70 41.01
N GLU A 85 -2.90 8.45 41.46
CA GLU A 85 -3.02 8.07 42.88
C GLU A 85 -2.05 8.86 43.76
N VAL A 86 -0.79 9.00 43.34
CA VAL A 86 0.20 9.84 44.06
C VAL A 86 -0.13 11.33 43.96
N ALA A 87 -0.50 11.82 42.78
CA ALA A 87 -0.81 13.24 42.58
C ALA A 87 -1.99 13.70 43.44
N THR A 88 -3.05 12.91 43.51
CA THR A 88 -4.28 13.23 44.25
C THR A 88 -4.22 12.85 45.73
N GLY A 89 -3.59 11.73 46.08
CA GLY A 89 -3.55 11.22 47.44
C GLY A 89 -2.45 11.80 48.31
N VAL A 90 -1.34 12.24 47.70
CA VAL A 90 -0.12 12.63 48.44
C VAL A 90 0.30 14.06 48.14
N LEU A 91 0.44 14.42 46.86
CA LEU A 91 0.95 15.75 46.48
C LEU A 91 -0.10 16.85 46.68
N HIS A 92 -1.35 16.57 46.31
CA HIS A 92 -2.46 17.53 46.35
C HIS A 92 -3.68 16.92 47.06
N PRO A 93 -3.55 16.54 48.35
CA PRO A 93 -4.65 15.94 49.09
C PRO A 93 -5.82 16.93 49.20
N LEU A 94 -7.03 16.41 49.01
CA LEU A 94 -8.25 17.19 49.05
C LEU A 94 -9.21 16.64 50.11
N PRO A 95 -9.05 17.05 51.39
CA PRO A 95 -9.82 16.48 52.50
C PRO A 95 -11.31 16.84 52.46
N ASN A 96 -11.66 17.99 51.88
CA ASN A 96 -13.03 18.50 51.77
C ASN A 96 -13.39 18.76 50.30
N PRO A 97 -13.59 17.71 49.47
CA PRO A 97 -13.91 17.88 48.06
C PRO A 97 -15.32 18.45 47.87
N THR A 98 -15.48 19.40 46.96
CA THR A 98 -16.80 19.80 46.46
C THR A 98 -17.07 19.14 45.11
N THR A 99 -18.27 19.34 44.56
CA THR A 99 -18.59 18.83 43.22
C THR A 99 -17.72 19.44 42.12
N ALA A 100 -17.05 20.57 42.38
CA ALA A 100 -16.14 21.24 41.44
C ALA A 100 -14.75 20.59 41.33
N GLU A 101 -14.29 19.91 42.37
CA GLU A 101 -12.99 19.25 42.40
C GLU A 101 -13.09 17.76 42.03
N ARG A 102 -13.83 17.47 40.96
CA ARG A 102 -13.88 16.15 40.33
C ARG A 102 -12.96 16.14 39.11
N LEU A 103 -12.20 15.07 38.96
CA LEU A 103 -11.27 14.87 37.84
C LEU A 103 -11.39 13.43 37.35
N ALA A 104 -11.59 13.26 36.05
CA ALA A 104 -11.50 11.97 35.38
C ALA A 104 -10.37 11.99 34.35
N VAL A 105 -9.66 10.88 34.20
CA VAL A 105 -8.61 10.72 33.20
C VAL A 105 -9.05 9.64 32.22
N LEU A 106 -9.11 10.01 30.95
CA LEU A 106 -9.49 9.14 29.85
C LEU A 106 -8.33 9.01 28.87
N ALA A 107 -8.16 7.82 28.31
CA ALA A 107 -7.39 7.62 27.08
C ALA A 107 -8.23 8.04 25.88
N VAL A 108 -7.61 8.59 24.85
CA VAL A 108 -8.27 8.89 23.56
C VAL A 108 -7.46 8.32 22.39
N GLY A 109 -8.05 8.29 21.19
CA GLY A 109 -7.36 7.85 19.98
C GLY A 109 -6.94 6.37 20.02
N GLY A 110 -5.71 6.07 19.57
CA GLY A 110 -5.16 4.70 19.57
C GLY A 110 -5.01 4.11 20.98
N TYR A 111 -4.64 4.93 21.96
CA TYR A 111 -4.57 4.49 23.35
C TYR A 111 -5.96 4.17 23.93
N GLY A 112 -6.95 4.99 23.56
CA GLY A 112 -8.35 4.75 23.91
C GLY A 112 -8.89 3.41 23.41
N ARG A 113 -8.51 3.02 22.18
CA ARG A 113 -8.84 1.71 21.58
C ARG A 113 -8.06 0.50 22.11
N PHE A 114 -7.16 0.67 23.08
CA PHE A 114 -6.21 -0.39 23.48
C PHE A 114 -5.26 -0.85 22.35
N GLU A 115 -4.98 0.01 21.37
CA GLU A 115 -4.15 -0.29 20.19
C GLU A 115 -2.82 0.50 20.23
N MET A 116 -1.90 0.13 21.13
CA MET A 116 -0.61 0.81 21.27
C MET A 116 0.57 -0.02 20.77
N ALA A 117 1.29 0.49 19.76
CA ALA A 117 2.60 -0.04 19.42
C ALA A 117 3.63 0.37 20.51
N PRO A 118 4.80 -0.30 20.61
CA PRO A 118 5.80 -0.05 21.65
C PRO A 118 6.23 1.41 21.82
N GLY A 119 6.34 2.14 20.70
CA GLY A 119 6.70 3.56 20.63
C GLY A 119 5.52 4.52 20.42
N SER A 120 4.27 4.08 20.60
CA SER A 120 3.08 4.95 20.49
C SER A 120 3.08 6.07 21.52
N ASP A 121 2.47 7.20 21.14
CA ASP A 121 2.20 8.31 22.05
C ASP A 121 1.08 7.94 23.04
N VAL A 122 1.08 8.63 24.19
CA VAL A 122 0.11 8.46 25.28
C VAL A 122 -0.84 9.66 25.24
N ASP A 123 -2.00 9.48 24.62
CA ASP A 123 -3.00 10.55 24.47
C ASP A 123 -4.02 10.54 25.61
N LEU A 124 -4.01 11.59 26.43
CA LEU A 124 -4.84 11.74 27.64
C LEU A 124 -5.84 12.90 27.54
N LEU A 125 -7.03 12.68 28.06
CA LEU A 125 -8.03 13.69 28.34
C LEU A 125 -8.23 13.78 29.86
N PHE A 126 -7.84 14.92 30.43
CA PHE A 126 -8.17 15.30 31.80
C PHE A 126 -9.51 16.04 31.78
N LEU A 127 -10.54 15.41 32.32
CA LEU A 127 -11.92 15.86 32.26
C LEU A 127 -12.35 16.45 33.61
N THR A 128 -12.86 17.68 33.58
CA THR A 128 -13.44 18.37 34.74
C THR A 128 -14.93 18.69 34.48
N PRO A 129 -15.75 18.89 35.53
CA PRO A 129 -17.20 19.02 35.33
C PRO A 129 -17.62 20.40 34.77
N TYR A 130 -16.97 21.51 35.16
CA TYR A 130 -17.40 22.86 34.73
C TYR A 130 -16.28 23.86 34.48
N LYS A 131 -15.31 23.95 35.39
CA LYS A 131 -14.10 24.77 35.24
C LYS A 131 -12.93 23.99 35.79
N ILE A 132 -11.75 24.22 35.24
CA ILE A 132 -10.51 23.68 35.80
C ILE A 132 -10.25 24.48 37.08
N THR A 133 -10.32 23.82 38.23
CA THR A 133 -9.99 24.42 39.53
C THR A 133 -8.48 24.47 39.71
N ALA A 134 -7.98 25.34 40.60
CA ALA A 134 -6.54 25.40 40.91
C ALA A 134 -6.00 24.06 41.44
N TRP A 135 -6.83 23.31 42.17
CA TRP A 135 -6.51 21.94 42.57
C TRP A 135 -6.34 21.01 41.37
N ALA A 136 -7.32 20.99 40.45
CA ALA A 136 -7.24 20.15 39.25
C ALA A 136 -6.02 20.51 38.39
N GLU A 137 -5.73 21.81 38.24
CA GLU A 137 -4.53 22.29 37.54
C GLU A 137 -3.24 21.74 38.17
N SER A 138 -3.12 21.82 39.49
CA SER A 138 -1.95 21.33 40.24
C SER A 138 -1.77 19.80 40.12
N VAL A 139 -2.88 19.05 40.19
CA VAL A 139 -2.90 17.60 39.99
C VAL A 139 -2.49 17.23 38.56
N ILE A 140 -3.05 17.90 37.56
CA ILE A 140 -2.74 17.67 36.15
C ILE A 140 -1.26 17.98 35.88
N GLU A 141 -0.77 19.12 36.33
CA GLU A 141 0.63 19.54 36.16
C GLU A 141 1.59 18.52 36.79
N SER A 142 1.34 18.13 38.05
CA SER A 142 2.19 17.15 38.73
C SER A 142 2.15 15.77 38.07
N SER A 143 0.99 15.37 37.55
CA SER A 143 0.84 14.13 36.80
C SER A 143 1.63 14.17 35.49
N LEU A 144 1.55 15.27 34.75
CA LEU A 144 2.26 15.45 33.48
C LEU A 144 3.78 15.44 33.67
N TYR A 145 4.30 16.15 34.67
CA TYR A 145 5.75 16.12 34.96
C TYR A 145 6.23 14.70 35.27
N MET A 146 5.51 13.95 36.10
CA MET A 146 5.88 12.56 36.38
C MET A 146 5.84 11.68 35.13
N LEU A 147 4.84 11.83 34.25
CA LEU A 147 4.76 11.06 33.00
C LEU A 147 5.86 11.45 32.00
N TRP A 148 6.23 12.73 31.91
CA TRP A 148 7.34 13.18 31.08
C TRP A 148 8.70 12.73 31.62
N ASP A 149 8.88 12.70 32.94
CA ASP A 149 10.09 12.18 33.58
C ASP A 149 10.26 10.66 33.35
N LEU A 150 9.15 9.94 33.15
CA LEU A 150 9.11 8.56 32.65
C LEU A 150 9.43 8.43 31.15
N ARG A 151 9.76 9.54 30.48
CA ARG A 151 10.06 9.65 29.04
C ARG A 151 8.90 9.19 28.14
N LEU A 152 7.67 9.27 28.63
CA LEU A 152 6.49 9.03 27.82
C LEU A 152 6.21 10.26 26.94
N LYS A 153 5.85 10.01 25.67
CA LYS A 153 5.37 11.06 24.76
C LYS A 153 3.89 11.30 25.05
N VAL A 154 3.61 12.23 25.97
CA VAL A 154 2.23 12.49 26.39
C VAL A 154 1.61 13.61 25.56
N GLY A 155 0.63 13.26 24.73
CA GLY A 155 -0.35 14.20 24.21
C GLY A 155 -1.45 14.38 25.26
N HIS A 156 -1.82 15.62 25.60
CA HIS A 156 -2.88 15.82 26.59
C HIS A 156 -3.82 16.96 26.23
N SER A 157 -5.02 16.91 26.80
CA SER A 157 -5.93 18.02 26.84
C SER A 157 -6.67 18.04 28.17
N SER A 158 -6.89 19.25 28.71
CA SER A 158 -7.66 19.47 29.94
C SER A 158 -8.93 20.21 29.57
N ARG A 159 -10.09 19.58 29.73
CA ARG A 159 -11.36 20.08 29.17
C ARG A 159 -12.53 19.78 30.08
N THR A 160 -13.58 20.57 29.89
CA THR A 160 -14.90 20.26 30.43
C THR A 160 -15.71 19.42 29.44
N VAL A 161 -16.83 18.84 29.88
CA VAL A 161 -17.79 18.19 28.96
C VAL A 161 -18.25 19.18 27.88
N LYS A 162 -18.50 20.44 28.26
CA LYS A 162 -18.92 21.50 27.33
C LYS A 162 -17.82 21.83 26.30
N ASP A 163 -16.56 21.89 26.72
CA ASP A 163 -15.44 22.13 25.80
C ASP A 163 -15.24 20.97 24.83
N CYS A 164 -15.38 19.72 25.30
CA CYS A 164 -15.28 18.56 24.42
C CYS A 164 -16.35 18.61 23.32
N LEU A 165 -17.59 18.95 23.66
CA LEU A 165 -18.67 19.13 22.69
C LEU A 165 -18.40 20.27 21.71
N ARG A 166 -17.96 21.43 22.21
CA ARG A 166 -17.69 22.61 21.38
C ARG A 166 -16.54 22.35 20.40
N LEU A 167 -15.39 21.94 20.90
CA LEU A 167 -14.19 21.67 20.08
C LEU A 167 -14.42 20.49 19.14
N GLY A 168 -15.18 19.48 19.57
CA GLY A 168 -15.57 18.36 18.69
C GLY A 168 -16.48 18.80 17.53
N ARG A 169 -17.27 19.86 17.67
CA ARG A 169 -18.01 20.43 16.52
C ARG A 169 -17.08 21.15 15.55
N GLU A 170 -16.10 21.87 16.07
CA GLU A 170 -15.17 22.71 15.31
C GLU A 170 -14.09 21.89 14.57
N ASP A 171 -13.63 20.76 15.12
CA ASP A 171 -12.53 19.96 14.57
C ASP A 171 -12.88 18.45 14.51
N ILE A 172 -12.88 17.90 13.30
CA ILE A 172 -13.15 16.49 13.05
C ILE A 172 -12.10 15.55 13.66
N THR A 173 -10.86 16.00 13.82
CA THR A 173 -9.76 15.25 14.44
C THR A 173 -10.05 15.05 15.92
N ILE A 174 -10.44 16.13 16.62
CA ILE A 174 -10.88 16.08 18.02
C ILE A 174 -12.13 15.21 18.14
N ARG A 175 -13.11 15.38 17.25
CA ARG A 175 -14.32 14.55 17.22
C ARG A 175 -14.01 13.06 17.11
N THR A 176 -13.05 12.72 16.26
CA THR A 176 -12.60 11.33 16.07
C THR A 176 -11.90 10.80 17.31
N ALA A 177 -10.98 11.57 17.92
CA ALA A 177 -10.31 11.15 19.14
C ALA A 177 -11.30 10.92 20.30
N LEU A 178 -12.35 11.76 20.40
CA LEU A 178 -13.42 11.63 21.39
C LEU A 178 -14.35 10.45 21.11
N LEU A 179 -14.51 9.99 19.85
CA LEU A 179 -15.26 8.76 19.54
C LEU A 179 -14.62 7.53 20.21
N GLU A 180 -13.34 7.64 20.55
CA GLU A 180 -12.49 6.57 21.04
C GLU A 180 -12.04 6.82 22.48
N HIS A 181 -12.81 7.61 23.23
CA HIS A 181 -12.53 7.82 24.63
C HIS A 181 -12.71 6.52 25.43
N ARG A 182 -11.83 6.32 26.41
CA ARG A 182 -11.91 5.21 27.35
C ARG A 182 -11.50 5.67 28.73
N PHE A 183 -12.35 5.42 29.72
CA PHE A 183 -12.04 5.74 31.10
C PHE A 183 -10.81 4.96 31.60
N ILE A 184 -9.84 5.67 32.19
CA ILE A 184 -8.73 5.06 32.91
C ILE A 184 -9.05 5.14 34.41
N THR A 185 -9.06 6.34 34.99
CA THR A 185 -9.15 6.50 36.46
C THR A 185 -9.69 7.88 36.86
N GLY A 186 -9.86 8.12 38.15
CA GLY A 186 -10.56 9.29 38.69
C GLY A 186 -12.07 9.06 38.78
N ASP A 187 -12.84 10.09 38.47
CA ASP A 187 -14.30 10.08 38.59
C ASP A 187 -14.99 9.37 37.40
N ALA A 188 -15.55 8.18 37.65
CA ALA A 188 -16.20 7.38 36.60
C ALA A 188 -17.51 8.01 36.09
N ALA A 189 -18.31 8.59 36.98
CA ALA A 189 -19.60 9.19 36.60
C ALA A 189 -19.41 10.39 35.67
N LEU A 190 -18.34 11.16 35.83
CA LEU A 190 -17.99 12.25 34.93
C LEU A 190 -17.58 11.74 33.53
N ALA A 191 -16.90 10.60 33.45
CA ALA A 191 -16.56 9.96 32.17
C ALA A 191 -17.81 9.42 31.46
N GLU A 192 -18.76 8.84 32.21
CA GLU A 192 -20.06 8.40 31.69
C GLU A 192 -20.88 9.60 31.17
N GLU A 193 -20.93 10.70 31.93
CA GLU A 193 -21.59 11.95 31.51
C GLU A 193 -21.04 12.46 30.17
N LEU A 194 -19.72 12.45 29.98
CA LEU A 194 -19.11 12.81 28.71
C LEU A 194 -19.58 11.87 27.59
N GLY A 195 -19.53 10.56 27.81
CA GLY A 195 -19.93 9.56 26.82
C GLY A 195 -21.36 9.74 26.34
N GLU A 196 -22.30 9.90 27.28
CA GLU A 196 -23.71 10.18 26.97
C GLU A 196 -23.88 11.50 26.21
N ALA A 197 -23.21 12.56 26.66
CA ALA A 197 -23.28 13.87 26.04
C ALA A 197 -22.74 13.87 24.61
N LEU A 198 -21.62 13.19 24.34
CA LEU A 198 -21.04 13.07 23.00
C LEU A 198 -22.03 12.39 22.04
N TRP A 199 -22.63 11.26 22.45
CA TRP A 199 -23.60 10.57 21.63
C TRP A 199 -24.87 11.37 21.39
N ALA A 200 -25.40 12.01 22.43
CA ALA A 200 -26.66 12.73 22.35
C ALA A 200 -26.55 14.08 21.61
N LYS A 201 -25.41 14.78 21.72
CA LYS A 201 -25.27 16.20 21.33
C LYS A 201 -24.21 16.47 20.27
N LEU A 202 -23.37 15.50 19.92
CA LEU A 202 -22.31 15.65 18.92
C LEU A 202 -22.41 14.63 17.79
N PHE A 203 -22.52 13.34 18.11
CA PHE A 203 -22.45 12.27 17.10
C PHE A 203 -23.78 12.03 16.39
N LYS A 204 -24.89 11.91 17.14
CA LYS A 204 -26.21 11.68 16.55
C LYS A 204 -26.63 12.84 15.64
N GLY A 205 -27.02 12.53 14.41
CA GLY A 205 -27.47 13.49 13.40
C GLY A 205 -26.37 14.17 12.60
N THR A 206 -25.09 13.83 12.83
CA THR A 206 -23.94 14.35 12.08
C THR A 206 -23.15 13.26 11.35
N GLU A 207 -23.76 12.08 11.16
CA GLU A 207 -23.13 10.88 10.60
C GLU A 207 -22.59 11.13 9.19
N ARG A 208 -23.40 11.80 8.37
CA ARG A 208 -23.05 12.12 6.99
C ARG A 208 -21.84 13.06 6.89
N GLU A 209 -21.84 14.12 7.68
CA GLU A 209 -20.73 15.09 7.74
C GLU A 209 -19.43 14.37 8.13
N PHE A 210 -19.50 13.49 9.15
CA PHE A 210 -18.36 12.72 9.61
C PHE A 210 -17.81 11.80 8.52
N ILE A 211 -18.68 11.09 7.79
CA ILE A 211 -18.28 10.18 6.71
C ILE A 211 -17.63 10.94 5.56
N GLU A 212 -18.26 12.04 5.10
CA GLU A 212 -17.71 12.87 4.03
C GLU A 212 -16.32 13.40 4.41
N ALA A 213 -16.16 13.89 5.65
CA ALA A 213 -14.87 14.35 6.16
C ALA A 213 -13.82 13.23 6.23
N LYS A 214 -14.17 12.02 6.69
CA LYS A 214 -13.24 10.88 6.77
C LYS A 214 -12.81 10.37 5.41
N LEU A 215 -13.71 10.38 4.43
CA LEU A 215 -13.35 10.02 3.06
C LEU A 215 -12.43 11.04 2.41
N ALA A 216 -12.65 12.34 2.67
CA ALA A 216 -11.76 13.41 2.21
C ALA A 216 -10.37 13.32 2.87
N GLU A 217 -10.31 13.06 4.18
CA GLU A 217 -9.06 12.84 4.92
C GLU A 217 -8.27 11.67 4.32
N ARG A 218 -8.95 10.56 4.04
CA ARG A 218 -8.37 9.40 3.37
C ARG A 218 -7.82 9.75 1.99
N GLU A 219 -8.59 10.42 1.13
CA GLU A 219 -8.12 10.78 -0.21
C GLU A 219 -6.88 11.69 -0.15
N SER A 220 -6.89 12.68 0.74
CA SER A 220 -5.76 13.59 0.97
C SER A 220 -4.51 12.84 1.45
N ARG A 221 -4.66 11.93 2.43
CA ARG A 221 -3.57 11.06 2.93
C ARG A 221 -2.97 10.24 1.79
N LEU A 222 -3.81 9.58 0.99
CA LEU A 222 -3.33 8.73 -0.09
C LEU A 222 -2.58 9.53 -1.16
N LYS A 223 -3.01 10.75 -1.48
CA LYS A 223 -2.29 11.64 -2.40
C LYS A 223 -0.92 12.03 -1.86
N LYS A 224 -0.81 12.38 -0.57
CA LYS A 224 0.46 12.74 0.08
C LYS A 224 1.46 11.58 0.10
N ASN A 225 0.99 10.35 0.26
CA ASN A 225 1.82 9.14 0.27
C ASN A 225 2.02 8.52 -1.13
N GLY A 226 1.91 9.31 -2.22
CA GLY A 226 2.20 8.86 -3.59
C GLY A 226 1.10 8.01 -4.26
N GLY A 227 -0.01 7.71 -3.58
CA GLY A 227 -1.22 7.09 -4.14
C GLY A 227 -1.10 5.63 -4.61
N GLN A 228 0.10 5.09 -4.66
CA GLN A 228 0.41 3.75 -5.15
C GLN A 228 0.53 2.76 -3.98
N ARG A 229 0.06 1.52 -4.20
CA ARG A 229 0.05 0.45 -3.19
C ARG A 229 1.40 -0.25 -3.09
N TYR A 230 2.06 -0.44 -4.22
CA TYR A 230 3.24 -1.28 -4.36
C TYR A 230 4.51 -0.44 -4.35
N VAL A 231 4.76 0.31 -3.27
CA VAL A 231 6.02 1.04 -3.06
C VAL A 231 6.94 0.17 -2.22
N VAL A 232 8.18 -0.03 -2.65
CA VAL A 232 9.12 -0.98 -2.03
C VAL A 232 9.50 -0.65 -0.59
N GLU A 233 9.50 0.63 -0.21
CA GLU A 233 9.51 1.04 1.20
C GLU A 233 8.14 1.64 1.53
N PRO A 234 7.19 0.83 2.03
CA PRO A 234 5.83 1.31 2.31
C PRO A 234 5.73 1.91 3.71
N ASN A 235 4.73 2.78 3.91
CA ASN A 235 4.29 3.19 5.24
C ASN A 235 3.19 2.24 5.72
N VAL A 236 3.45 1.49 6.79
CA VAL A 236 2.55 0.43 7.30
C VAL A 236 1.25 1.01 7.90
N LYS A 237 1.33 2.25 8.41
CA LYS A 237 0.20 2.92 9.05
C LYS A 237 -0.62 3.75 8.08
N GLU A 238 0.02 4.70 7.39
CA GLU A 238 -0.61 5.74 6.58
C GLU A 238 -0.66 5.40 5.08
N GLY A 239 0.00 4.31 4.65
CA GLY A 239 -0.01 3.83 3.27
C GLY A 239 -1.38 3.35 2.79
N LYS A 240 -1.53 3.22 1.47
CA LYS A 240 -2.76 2.71 0.85
C LYS A 240 -2.97 1.25 1.23
N GLY A 241 -4.05 0.92 1.94
CA GLY A 241 -4.29 -0.41 2.51
C GLY A 241 -3.53 -0.69 3.81
N GLY A 242 -2.93 0.32 4.44
CA GLY A 242 -2.32 0.21 5.77
C GLY A 242 -3.34 0.30 6.91
N LEU A 243 -2.86 0.28 8.15
CA LEU A 243 -3.69 0.27 9.37
C LEU A 243 -4.71 1.42 9.41
N ARG A 244 -4.37 2.60 8.90
CA ARG A 244 -5.27 3.75 8.89
C ARG A 244 -6.50 3.54 8.01
N ASP A 245 -6.38 2.76 6.93
CA ASP A 245 -7.55 2.42 6.11
C ASP A 245 -8.53 1.59 6.94
N LEU A 246 -8.06 0.56 7.66
CA LEU A 246 -8.88 -0.26 8.57
C LEU A 246 -9.53 0.57 9.69
N GLN A 247 -8.75 1.43 10.35
CA GLN A 247 -9.24 2.33 11.38
C GLN A 247 -10.32 3.29 10.86
N THR A 248 -10.16 3.79 9.64
CA THR A 248 -11.17 4.65 9.01
C THR A 248 -12.51 3.91 8.84
N LEU A 249 -12.48 2.62 8.47
CA LEU A 249 -13.68 1.79 8.37
C LEU A 249 -14.34 1.62 9.73
N PHE A 250 -13.54 1.26 10.75
CA PHE A 250 -14.01 1.09 12.12
C PHE A 250 -14.64 2.38 12.66
N TRP A 251 -14.01 3.55 12.45
CA TRP A 251 -14.57 4.83 12.88
C TRP A 251 -15.91 5.12 12.25
N ILE A 252 -16.04 4.92 10.94
CA ILE A 252 -17.30 5.15 10.24
C ILE A 252 -18.38 4.21 10.77
N ALA A 253 -18.07 2.93 10.95
CA ALA A 253 -19.02 1.96 11.46
C ALA A 253 -19.42 2.27 12.91
N LYS A 254 -18.45 2.59 13.78
CA LYS A 254 -18.69 3.00 15.17
C LYS A 254 -19.57 4.24 15.22
N TYR A 255 -19.31 5.24 14.39
CA TYR A 255 -20.11 6.46 14.34
C TYR A 255 -21.56 6.20 13.90
N LEU A 256 -21.77 5.31 12.93
CA LEU A 256 -23.09 4.99 12.39
C LEU A 256 -23.92 4.06 13.29
N HIS A 257 -23.28 3.02 13.82
CA HIS A 257 -23.96 1.89 14.45
C HIS A 257 -23.62 1.72 15.92
N ARG A 258 -22.75 2.57 16.48
CA ARG A 258 -22.27 2.49 17.88
C ARG A 258 -21.56 1.18 18.23
N VAL A 259 -21.00 0.49 17.23
CA VAL A 259 -20.23 -0.74 17.46
C VAL A 259 -19.05 -0.48 18.39
N GLN A 260 -18.79 -1.44 19.28
CA GLN A 260 -17.63 -1.40 20.18
C GLN A 260 -16.51 -2.30 19.68
N ASP A 261 -16.84 -3.41 19.00
CA ASP A 261 -15.89 -4.32 18.37
C ASP A 261 -16.14 -4.46 16.86
N THR A 262 -15.08 -4.79 16.12
CA THR A 262 -15.16 -5.02 14.67
C THR A 262 -15.97 -6.28 14.31
N SER A 263 -16.15 -7.23 15.23
CA SER A 263 -16.99 -8.43 15.04
C SER A 263 -18.46 -8.09 14.82
N GLU A 264 -18.93 -6.97 15.38
CA GLU A 264 -20.31 -6.50 15.22
C GLU A 264 -20.63 -6.11 13.77
N LEU A 265 -19.61 -5.88 12.93
CA LEU A 265 -19.78 -5.54 11.52
C LEU A 265 -20.39 -6.69 10.70
N VAL A 266 -20.22 -7.94 11.15
CA VAL A 266 -20.84 -9.11 10.54
C VAL A 266 -22.36 -9.09 10.78
N ALA A 267 -22.77 -8.86 12.03
CA ALA A 267 -24.19 -8.80 12.41
C ALA A 267 -24.94 -7.66 11.69
N LEU A 268 -24.23 -6.59 11.34
CA LEU A 268 -24.76 -5.46 10.56
C LEU A 268 -24.80 -5.72 9.05
N GLY A 269 -24.33 -6.87 8.58
CA GLY A 269 -24.28 -7.23 7.16
C GLY A 269 -23.27 -6.41 6.34
N MET A 270 -22.34 -5.73 7.00
CA MET A 270 -21.30 -4.94 6.34
C MET A 270 -20.16 -5.83 5.83
N PHE A 271 -19.86 -6.90 6.58
CA PHE A 271 -18.96 -7.97 6.18
C PHE A 271 -19.66 -9.33 6.24
N SER A 272 -19.25 -10.27 5.39
CA SER A 272 -19.46 -11.70 5.66
C SER A 272 -18.48 -12.20 6.72
N GLU A 273 -18.72 -13.40 7.25
CA GLU A 273 -17.80 -14.05 8.21
C GLU A 273 -16.39 -14.18 7.62
N ASP A 274 -16.29 -14.69 6.38
CA ASP A 274 -15.00 -14.84 5.68
C ASP A 274 -14.28 -13.49 5.47
N GLU A 275 -15.03 -12.43 5.16
CA GLU A 275 -14.47 -11.07 5.01
C GLU A 275 -13.97 -10.51 6.34
N TYR A 276 -14.64 -10.85 7.43
CA TYR A 276 -14.25 -10.44 8.77
C TYR A 276 -12.99 -11.19 9.26
N GLU A 277 -12.89 -12.50 9.02
CA GLU A 277 -11.66 -13.24 9.33
C GLU A 277 -10.49 -12.71 8.50
N THR A 278 -10.72 -12.43 7.22
CA THR A 278 -9.73 -11.78 6.34
C THR A 278 -9.31 -10.40 6.87
N PHE A 279 -10.25 -9.62 7.40
CA PHE A 279 -9.97 -8.33 8.04
C PHE A 279 -9.07 -8.51 9.27
N LYS A 280 -9.39 -9.46 10.15
CA LYS A 280 -8.62 -9.76 11.36
C LYS A 280 -7.21 -10.19 11.03
N ASP A 281 -7.02 -11.10 10.08
CA ASP A 281 -5.70 -11.56 9.68
C ASP A 281 -4.84 -10.42 9.13
N ALA A 282 -5.44 -9.54 8.31
CA ALA A 282 -4.73 -8.38 7.78
C ALA A 282 -4.36 -7.36 8.86
N GLU A 283 -5.27 -7.09 9.80
CA GLU A 283 -5.02 -6.22 10.94
C GLU A 283 -3.90 -6.77 11.83
N GLU A 284 -3.97 -8.05 12.19
CA GLU A 284 -3.00 -8.74 13.03
C GLU A 284 -1.60 -8.72 12.39
N PHE A 285 -1.51 -9.01 11.09
CA PHE A 285 -0.26 -8.97 10.35
C PHE A 285 0.35 -7.56 10.33
N LEU A 286 -0.43 -6.54 9.97
CA LEU A 286 0.07 -5.16 9.89
C LEU A 286 0.48 -4.62 11.26
N TRP A 287 -0.23 -4.98 12.32
CA TRP A 287 0.18 -4.65 13.69
C TRP A 287 1.44 -5.38 14.12
N SER A 288 1.61 -6.64 13.72
CA SER A 288 2.83 -7.42 13.99
C SER A 288 4.04 -6.76 13.39
N VAL A 289 3.97 -6.42 12.10
CA VAL A 289 5.01 -5.68 11.39
C VAL A 289 5.36 -4.39 12.12
N ARG A 290 4.35 -3.57 12.44
CA ARG A 290 4.54 -2.28 13.12
C ARG A 290 5.14 -2.43 14.51
N CYS A 291 4.74 -3.43 15.29
CA CYS A 291 5.31 -3.69 16.61
C CYS A 291 6.78 -4.07 16.52
N HIS A 292 7.15 -5.00 15.63
CA HIS A 292 8.55 -5.37 15.40
C HIS A 292 9.38 -4.18 14.94
N MET A 293 8.88 -3.35 14.01
CA MET A 293 9.57 -2.13 13.57
C MET A 293 9.88 -1.18 14.73
N HIS A 294 8.92 -0.97 15.64
CA HIS A 294 9.12 -0.11 16.81
C HIS A 294 10.13 -0.69 17.80
N LEU A 295 10.12 -2.01 18.01
CA LEU A 295 11.08 -2.70 18.88
C LEU A 295 12.50 -2.62 18.31
N ILE A 296 12.67 -2.93 17.02
CA ILE A 296 13.96 -2.86 16.32
C ILE A 296 14.52 -1.44 16.35
N ALA A 297 13.70 -0.43 16.00
CA ALA A 297 14.15 0.95 15.96
C ALA A 297 14.33 1.59 17.35
N GLY A 298 13.77 1.00 18.41
CA GLY A 298 13.72 1.58 19.76
C GLY A 298 12.88 2.87 19.86
N ARG A 299 12.10 3.19 18.83
CA ARG A 299 11.28 4.42 18.71
C ARG A 299 10.10 4.20 17.76
N ALA A 300 9.19 5.16 17.71
CA ALA A 300 8.16 5.19 16.68
C ALA A 300 8.79 5.22 15.27
N GLN A 301 8.36 4.28 14.44
CA GLN A 301 8.77 4.14 13.05
C GLN A 301 7.68 3.42 12.28
N ASP A 302 7.05 4.11 11.33
CA ASP A 302 5.94 3.56 10.53
C ASP A 302 6.37 3.30 9.06
N GLN A 303 7.59 3.71 8.68
CA GLN A 303 8.17 3.51 7.36
C GLN A 303 9.02 2.23 7.33
N LEU A 304 8.62 1.24 6.54
CA LEU A 304 9.27 -0.07 6.44
C LEU A 304 10.42 -0.01 5.44
N SER A 305 11.56 0.52 5.89
CA SER A 305 12.78 0.65 5.08
C SER A 305 13.43 -0.69 4.78
N PHE A 306 14.30 -0.76 3.77
CA PHE A 306 14.99 -2.00 3.37
C PHE A 306 15.68 -2.71 4.54
N ASP A 307 16.37 -1.97 5.42
CA ASP A 307 17.05 -2.56 6.58
C ASP A 307 16.06 -3.20 7.56
N LEU A 308 14.96 -2.49 7.85
CA LEU A 308 13.90 -2.99 8.72
C LEU A 308 13.17 -4.19 8.13
N GLN A 309 13.01 -4.25 6.80
CA GLN A 309 12.36 -5.38 6.15
C GLN A 309 13.09 -6.70 6.43
N VAL A 310 14.43 -6.68 6.44
CA VAL A 310 15.24 -7.88 6.71
C VAL A 310 15.07 -8.32 8.16
N GLU A 311 15.22 -7.39 9.10
CA GLU A 311 15.12 -7.69 10.54
C GLU A 311 13.70 -8.11 10.95
N VAL A 312 12.66 -7.46 10.42
CA VAL A 312 11.26 -7.82 10.67
C VAL A 312 10.97 -9.21 10.10
N ALA A 313 11.42 -9.50 8.87
CA ALA A 313 11.23 -10.83 8.27
C ALA A 313 11.86 -11.93 9.15
N GLU A 314 13.07 -11.70 9.67
CA GLU A 314 13.73 -12.64 10.57
C GLU A 314 12.97 -12.81 11.89
N ARG A 315 12.58 -11.72 12.57
CA ARG A 315 11.81 -11.78 13.82
C ARG A 315 10.44 -12.44 13.65
N MET A 316 9.83 -12.28 12.48
CA MET A 316 8.57 -12.93 12.11
C MET A 316 8.75 -14.36 11.57
N GLY A 317 9.96 -14.92 11.63
CA GLY A 317 10.20 -16.33 11.34
C GLY A 317 10.28 -16.69 9.85
N TYR A 318 10.28 -15.71 8.94
CA TYR A 318 10.42 -15.97 7.51
C TYR A 318 11.77 -16.59 7.19
N LYS A 319 11.79 -17.55 6.24
CA LYS A 319 12.99 -18.27 5.81
C LYS A 319 13.19 -18.16 4.30
N SER A 320 14.45 -18.15 3.88
CA SER A 320 14.81 -18.20 2.46
C SER A 320 14.53 -19.58 1.91
N HIS A 321 13.85 -19.65 0.77
CA HIS A 321 13.57 -20.90 0.07
C HIS A 321 13.23 -20.63 -1.41
N SER A 322 13.35 -21.66 -2.25
CA SER A 322 12.98 -21.62 -3.68
C SER A 322 13.65 -20.48 -4.46
N GLY A 323 14.93 -20.20 -4.16
CA GLY A 323 15.71 -19.15 -4.83
C GLY A 323 15.39 -17.71 -4.40
N ARG A 324 14.56 -17.52 -3.38
CA ARG A 324 14.16 -16.20 -2.85
C ARG A 324 14.59 -16.04 -1.40
N ARG A 325 14.90 -14.81 -1.02
CA ARG A 325 15.26 -14.45 0.36
C ARG A 325 14.02 -14.41 1.25
N ALA A 326 14.21 -14.65 2.55
CA ALA A 326 13.17 -14.51 3.57
C ALA A 326 12.39 -13.18 3.45
N VAL A 327 13.11 -12.08 3.26
CA VAL A 327 12.53 -10.74 3.09
C VAL A 327 11.62 -10.59 1.87
N GLU A 328 11.88 -11.34 0.80
CA GLU A 328 11.06 -11.28 -0.42
C GLU A 328 9.73 -12.02 -0.22
N HIS A 329 9.73 -13.11 0.55
CA HIS A 329 8.49 -13.80 0.96
C HIS A 329 7.68 -12.94 1.93
N PHE A 330 8.33 -12.36 2.93
CA PHE A 330 7.72 -11.44 3.88
C PHE A 330 7.03 -10.26 3.16
N MET A 331 7.75 -9.61 2.25
CA MET A 331 7.20 -8.47 1.51
C MET A 331 6.10 -8.89 0.53
N GLN A 332 6.16 -10.11 -0.02
CA GLN A 332 5.08 -10.66 -0.82
C GLN A 332 3.79 -10.83 -0.02
N ASP A 333 3.87 -11.35 1.21
CA ASP A 333 2.71 -11.43 2.11
C ASP A 333 2.21 -10.05 2.53
N TYR A 334 3.12 -9.12 2.83
CA TYR A 334 2.76 -7.73 3.12
C TYR A 334 1.90 -7.10 2.01
N PHE A 335 2.34 -7.19 0.75
CA PHE A 335 1.59 -6.61 -0.36
C PHE A 335 0.26 -7.33 -0.65
N ARG A 336 0.16 -8.63 -0.33
CA ARG A 336 -1.12 -9.35 -0.37
C ARG A 336 -2.09 -8.83 0.68
N TYR A 337 -1.68 -8.73 1.94
CA TYR A 337 -2.52 -8.19 3.01
C TYR A 337 -2.97 -6.76 2.71
N VAL A 338 -2.06 -5.88 2.29
CA VAL A 338 -2.40 -4.49 1.92
C VAL A 338 -3.37 -4.42 0.72
N THR A 339 -3.29 -5.39 -0.21
CA THR A 339 -4.24 -5.51 -1.32
C THR A 339 -5.62 -5.86 -0.80
N THR A 340 -5.71 -6.89 0.02
CA THR A 340 -6.92 -7.34 0.71
C THR A 340 -7.58 -6.22 1.52
N VAL A 341 -6.83 -5.46 2.31
CA VAL A 341 -7.37 -4.29 3.05
C VAL A 341 -8.04 -3.29 2.12
N GLY A 342 -7.43 -3.02 0.97
CA GLY A 342 -8.00 -2.11 -0.01
C GLY A 342 -9.28 -2.63 -0.67
N GLU A 343 -9.44 -3.95 -0.80
CA GLU A 343 -10.67 -4.58 -1.28
C GLU A 343 -11.78 -4.50 -0.23
N LEU A 344 -11.49 -4.87 1.02
CA LEU A 344 -12.40 -4.73 2.16
C LEU A 344 -12.89 -3.29 2.33
N THR A 345 -11.96 -2.33 2.21
CA THR A 345 -12.28 -0.90 2.21
C THR A 345 -13.28 -0.56 1.11
N ARG A 346 -13.07 -1.05 -0.11
CA ARG A 346 -13.93 -0.75 -1.25
C ARG A 346 -15.32 -1.35 -1.10
N ILE A 347 -15.37 -2.57 -0.57
CA ILE A 347 -16.60 -3.29 -0.22
C ILE A 347 -17.42 -2.47 0.78
N PHE A 348 -16.81 -2.10 1.90
CA PHE A 348 -17.46 -1.33 2.96
C PHE A 348 -18.00 0.01 2.44
N LEU A 349 -17.19 0.75 1.65
CA LEU A 349 -17.60 2.04 1.10
C LEU A 349 -18.79 1.94 0.13
N THR A 350 -18.93 0.83 -0.61
CA THR A 350 -20.12 0.64 -1.45
C THR A 350 -21.33 0.18 -0.63
N GLY A 351 -21.14 -0.58 0.45
CA GLY A 351 -22.22 -0.83 1.41
C GLY A 351 -22.82 0.47 1.95
N LEU A 352 -21.98 1.43 2.32
CA LEU A 352 -22.41 2.77 2.74
C LEU A 352 -23.14 3.56 1.65
N GLU A 353 -22.69 3.45 0.39
CA GLU A 353 -23.36 4.05 -0.76
C GLU A 353 -24.78 3.48 -0.94
N ALA A 354 -24.94 2.16 -0.84
CA ALA A 354 -26.23 1.49 -0.98
C ALA A 354 -27.21 1.80 0.17
N ALA A 355 -26.69 2.04 1.38
CA ALA A 355 -27.48 2.46 2.53
C ALA A 355 -27.96 3.94 2.46
N HIS A 356 -27.73 4.64 1.33
CA HIS A 356 -28.08 6.06 1.11
C HIS A 356 -27.45 7.05 2.10
N VAL A 357 -26.39 6.62 2.80
CA VAL A 357 -25.67 7.48 3.76
C VAL A 357 -24.77 8.49 3.02
N LYS A 358 -24.41 8.19 1.76
CA LYS A 358 -23.58 9.05 0.90
C LYS A 358 -24.41 9.68 -0.23
N LYS A 359 -24.06 10.90 -0.64
CA LYS A 359 -24.51 11.45 -1.94
C LYS A 359 -23.94 10.56 -3.06
N GLU A 360 -24.75 10.24 -4.07
CA GLU A 360 -24.21 9.74 -5.34
C GLU A 360 -23.09 10.68 -5.80
N PRO A 361 -21.92 10.18 -6.26
CA PRO A 361 -20.88 11.04 -6.78
C PRO A 361 -21.41 11.84 -7.97
N LEU A 362 -21.77 13.09 -7.72
CA LEU A 362 -22.11 14.11 -8.70
C LEU A 362 -20.82 14.60 -9.35
N LEU A 363 -20.18 13.79 -10.19
CA LEU A 363 -19.11 14.21 -11.11
C LEU A 363 -18.80 13.10 -12.12
N ILE A 364 -19.70 12.89 -13.09
CA ILE A 364 -19.37 12.82 -14.54
C ILE A 364 -20.56 13.40 -15.29
N GLY A 365 -20.39 14.60 -15.83
CA GLY A 365 -21.38 15.23 -16.69
C GLY A 365 -21.70 14.41 -17.94
N LEU A 366 -22.94 14.54 -18.40
CA LEU A 366 -23.32 14.42 -19.80
C LEU A 366 -22.88 13.16 -20.61
N LEU A 367 -22.78 11.98 -19.99
CA LEU A 367 -22.59 10.74 -20.75
C LEU A 367 -23.93 10.02 -20.96
N ARG A 368 -24.29 9.81 -22.23
CA ARG A 368 -25.30 8.86 -22.74
C ARG A 368 -25.51 7.71 -21.74
N ARG A 369 -26.75 7.39 -21.35
CA ARG A 369 -27.11 6.15 -20.63
C ARG A 369 -26.41 4.97 -21.31
N ARG A 370 -25.25 4.55 -20.82
CA ARG A 370 -24.48 3.45 -21.40
C ARG A 370 -25.21 2.18 -20.99
N ARG A 371 -25.82 1.49 -21.95
CA ARG A 371 -26.55 0.25 -21.68
C ARG A 371 -25.55 -0.86 -21.33
N ALA A 372 -25.82 -1.53 -20.21
CA ALA A 372 -25.15 -2.78 -19.87
C ALA A 372 -25.49 -3.84 -20.93
N GLY A 373 -24.50 -4.65 -21.29
CA GLY A 373 -24.67 -5.80 -22.16
C GLY A 373 -25.50 -6.91 -21.49
N LYS A 374 -25.84 -7.93 -22.28
CA LYS A 374 -26.57 -9.11 -21.79
C LYS A 374 -25.82 -9.76 -20.62
N GLY A 375 -26.53 -10.07 -19.53
CA GLY A 375 -25.95 -10.66 -18.31
C GLY A 375 -25.47 -9.63 -17.28
N PHE A 376 -25.50 -8.33 -17.62
CA PHE A 376 -25.07 -7.25 -16.74
C PHE A 376 -26.17 -6.21 -16.50
N ARG A 377 -26.04 -5.46 -15.41
CA ARG A 377 -26.83 -4.26 -15.10
C ARG A 377 -25.94 -3.19 -14.47
N ILE A 378 -26.43 -1.95 -14.45
CA ILE A 378 -25.75 -0.85 -13.75
C ILE A 378 -26.50 -0.58 -12.45
N LEU A 379 -25.80 -0.66 -11.33
CA LEU A 379 -26.29 -0.35 -9.98
C LEU A 379 -25.38 0.73 -9.38
N HIS A 380 -25.95 1.84 -8.90
CA HIS A 380 -25.20 2.98 -8.34
C HIS A 380 -24.03 3.44 -9.24
N ASN A 381 -24.30 3.58 -10.54
CA ASN A 381 -23.30 3.94 -11.56
C ASN A 381 -22.09 2.97 -11.66
N ARG A 382 -22.28 1.70 -11.27
CA ARG A 382 -21.28 0.64 -11.35
C ARG A 382 -21.85 -0.59 -12.04
N LEU A 383 -20.99 -1.31 -12.76
CA LEU A 383 -21.34 -2.53 -13.48
C LEU A 383 -21.41 -3.71 -12.52
N THR A 384 -22.54 -4.43 -12.52
CA THR A 384 -22.73 -5.67 -11.77
C THR A 384 -23.43 -6.71 -12.63
N PHE A 385 -23.49 -7.95 -12.15
CA PHE A 385 -24.21 -9.02 -12.81
C PHE A 385 -25.73 -8.83 -12.68
N ALA A 386 -26.47 -9.27 -13.70
CA ALA A 386 -27.93 -9.21 -13.70
C ALA A 386 -28.55 -10.14 -12.63
N SER A 387 -27.89 -11.24 -12.30
CA SER A 387 -28.26 -12.22 -11.27
C SER A 387 -26.99 -12.87 -10.68
N PRO A 388 -26.98 -13.26 -9.40
CA PRO A 388 -25.85 -13.97 -8.79
C PRO A 388 -25.51 -15.30 -9.47
N ASP A 389 -26.50 -16.02 -9.99
CA ASP A 389 -26.29 -17.36 -10.59
C ASP A 389 -25.68 -17.30 -12.00
N VAL A 390 -25.42 -16.10 -12.53
CA VAL A 390 -24.99 -15.95 -13.93
C VAL A 390 -23.63 -16.60 -14.17
N ILE A 391 -22.74 -16.61 -13.17
CA ILE A 391 -21.40 -17.22 -13.29
C ILE A 391 -21.50 -18.74 -13.31
N HIS A 392 -22.35 -19.34 -12.47
CA HIS A 392 -22.58 -20.79 -12.50
C HIS A 392 -23.16 -21.26 -13.83
N LYS A 393 -24.03 -20.45 -14.45
CA LYS A 393 -24.63 -20.76 -15.76
C LYS A 393 -23.65 -20.56 -16.91
N ASP A 394 -22.77 -19.56 -16.83
CA ASP A 394 -21.78 -19.24 -17.84
C ASP A 394 -20.49 -18.73 -17.17
N ARG A 395 -19.50 -19.62 -16.99
CA ARG A 395 -18.19 -19.29 -16.40
C ARG A 395 -17.43 -18.21 -17.19
N MET A 396 -17.75 -17.98 -18.47
CA MET A 396 -17.17 -16.88 -19.27
C MET A 396 -17.55 -15.50 -18.74
N MET A 397 -18.61 -15.40 -17.93
CA MET A 397 -19.07 -14.14 -17.34
C MET A 397 -18.00 -13.46 -16.49
N ILE A 398 -17.09 -14.24 -15.89
CA ILE A 398 -15.94 -13.70 -15.16
C ILE A 398 -15.09 -12.82 -16.08
N LEU A 399 -14.66 -13.35 -17.24
CA LEU A 399 -13.84 -12.59 -18.19
C LEU A 399 -14.64 -11.48 -18.89
N ARG A 400 -15.92 -11.75 -19.22
CA ARG A 400 -16.81 -10.77 -19.86
C ARG A 400 -17.04 -9.55 -18.98
N LEU A 401 -17.04 -9.68 -17.65
CA LEU A 401 -17.19 -8.56 -16.73
C LEU A 401 -16.14 -7.47 -16.97
N PHE A 402 -14.87 -7.86 -17.13
CA PHE A 402 -13.78 -6.91 -17.36
C PHE A 402 -13.84 -6.29 -18.76
N SER A 403 -14.12 -7.10 -19.78
CA SER A 403 -14.33 -6.62 -21.14
C SER A 403 -15.48 -5.61 -21.22
N GLU A 404 -16.59 -5.90 -20.54
CA GLU A 404 -17.78 -5.05 -20.48
C GLU A 404 -17.53 -3.76 -19.68
N ALA A 405 -16.81 -3.86 -18.57
CA ALA A 405 -16.39 -2.69 -17.79
C ALA A 405 -15.53 -1.75 -18.64
N LEU A 406 -14.58 -2.28 -19.41
CA LEU A 406 -13.76 -1.49 -20.33
C LEU A 406 -14.59 -0.89 -21.47
N ARG A 407 -15.44 -1.68 -22.13
CA ARG A 407 -16.34 -1.22 -23.21
C ARG A 407 -17.23 -0.06 -22.75
N THR A 408 -17.80 -0.18 -21.56
CA THR A 408 -18.72 0.82 -21.00
C THR A 408 -17.99 1.95 -20.28
N GLY A 409 -16.71 1.80 -19.93
CA GLY A 409 -15.97 2.74 -19.08
C GLY A 409 -16.45 2.77 -17.63
N VAL A 410 -17.47 2.01 -17.26
CA VAL A 410 -18.09 1.99 -15.92
C VAL A 410 -17.23 1.16 -14.96
N LEU A 411 -17.14 1.57 -13.69
CA LEU A 411 -16.41 0.81 -12.66
C LEU A 411 -17.20 -0.44 -12.24
N ILE A 412 -16.51 -1.52 -11.89
CA ILE A 412 -17.15 -2.75 -11.42
C ILE A 412 -17.66 -2.54 -9.98
N HIS A 413 -18.87 -3.01 -9.69
CA HIS A 413 -19.51 -2.98 -8.37
C HIS A 413 -18.86 -4.02 -7.42
N PRO A 414 -18.67 -3.74 -6.12
CA PRO A 414 -18.09 -4.71 -5.18
C PRO A 414 -18.83 -6.05 -5.10
N ASP A 415 -20.15 -6.09 -5.17
CA ASP A 415 -20.87 -7.40 -5.23
C ASP A 415 -20.43 -8.28 -6.40
N ALA A 416 -20.20 -7.70 -7.58
CA ALA A 416 -19.67 -8.47 -8.71
C ALA A 416 -18.23 -8.89 -8.48
N MET A 417 -17.44 -8.10 -7.74
CA MET A 417 -16.09 -8.48 -7.34
C MET A 417 -16.08 -9.62 -6.33
N ARG A 418 -16.92 -9.55 -5.29
CA ARG A 418 -17.14 -10.63 -4.30
C ARG A 418 -17.55 -11.92 -5.01
N LEU A 419 -18.51 -11.82 -5.93
CA LEU A 419 -18.96 -12.97 -6.69
C LEU A 419 -17.83 -13.57 -7.54
N VAL A 420 -17.00 -12.75 -8.19
CA VAL A 420 -15.84 -13.24 -8.95
C VAL A 420 -14.79 -13.89 -8.02
N ALA A 421 -14.43 -13.24 -6.91
CA ALA A 421 -13.43 -13.73 -5.96
C ALA A 421 -13.85 -15.07 -5.31
N GLY A 422 -15.12 -15.23 -4.97
CA GLY A 422 -15.66 -16.50 -4.45
C GLY A 422 -15.74 -17.63 -5.49
N HIS A 423 -15.61 -17.32 -6.78
CA HIS A 423 -15.77 -18.27 -7.88
C HIS A 423 -14.50 -18.45 -8.73
N LEU A 424 -13.32 -18.07 -8.21
CA LEU A 424 -12.04 -18.27 -8.92
C LEU A 424 -11.78 -19.75 -9.26
N HIS A 425 -12.30 -20.68 -8.46
CA HIS A 425 -12.20 -22.12 -8.70
C HIS A 425 -12.88 -22.57 -10.00
N LEU A 426 -13.82 -21.80 -10.56
CA LEU A 426 -14.45 -22.07 -11.86
C LEU A 426 -13.53 -21.73 -13.04
N ILE A 427 -12.39 -21.08 -12.80
CA ILE A 427 -11.32 -20.87 -13.78
C ILE A 427 -10.40 -22.11 -13.75
N ASP A 428 -10.96 -23.21 -14.22
CA ASP A 428 -10.31 -24.51 -14.35
C ASP A 428 -9.49 -24.64 -15.64
N ASP A 429 -8.87 -25.81 -15.85
CA ASP A 429 -8.08 -26.08 -17.05
C ASP A 429 -8.90 -26.06 -18.33
N GLU A 430 -10.19 -26.41 -18.29
CA GLU A 430 -11.04 -26.33 -19.47
C GLU A 430 -11.25 -24.88 -19.89
N LEU A 431 -11.57 -23.99 -18.94
CA LEU A 431 -11.75 -22.56 -19.23
C LEU A 431 -10.46 -21.92 -19.75
N ARG A 432 -9.30 -22.31 -19.20
CA ARG A 432 -7.99 -21.80 -19.65
C ARG A 432 -7.63 -22.21 -21.09
N HIS A 433 -8.13 -23.35 -21.56
CA HIS A 433 -7.90 -23.84 -22.92
C HIS A 433 -9.03 -23.51 -23.91
N ASP A 434 -10.11 -22.88 -23.43
CA ASP A 434 -11.20 -22.44 -24.26
C ASP A 434 -10.79 -21.23 -25.14
N LYS A 435 -11.07 -21.33 -26.45
CA LYS A 435 -10.68 -20.31 -27.44
C LYS A 435 -11.43 -18.99 -27.26
N GLU A 436 -12.68 -19.05 -26.83
CA GLU A 436 -13.49 -17.87 -26.55
C GLU A 436 -13.01 -17.18 -25.26
N ALA A 437 -12.63 -17.93 -24.23
CA ALA A 437 -12.01 -17.38 -23.03
C ALA A 437 -10.70 -16.64 -23.34
N ALA A 438 -9.80 -17.30 -24.09
CA ALA A 438 -8.56 -16.70 -24.56
C ALA A 438 -8.81 -15.41 -25.37
N ARG A 439 -9.80 -15.43 -26.26
CA ARG A 439 -10.22 -14.25 -27.04
C ARG A 439 -10.73 -13.12 -26.15
N LEU A 440 -11.59 -13.42 -25.17
CA LEU A 440 -12.12 -12.43 -24.23
C LEU A 440 -11.01 -11.78 -23.41
N PHE A 441 -10.05 -12.57 -22.90
CA PHE A 441 -8.89 -12.04 -22.19
C PHE A 441 -8.05 -11.14 -23.09
N LEU A 442 -7.68 -11.59 -24.30
CA LEU A 442 -6.93 -10.77 -25.26
C LEU A 442 -7.68 -9.51 -25.66
N ASP A 443 -9.00 -9.55 -25.78
CA ASP A 443 -9.82 -8.38 -26.09
C ASP A 443 -9.68 -7.29 -25.01
N THR A 444 -9.49 -7.67 -23.74
CA THR A 444 -9.20 -6.70 -22.67
C THR A 444 -7.88 -5.98 -22.87
N LEU A 445 -6.88 -6.67 -23.45
CA LEU A 445 -5.59 -6.07 -23.81
C LEU A 445 -5.69 -5.23 -25.09
N LEU A 446 -6.49 -5.69 -26.05
CA LEU A 446 -6.40 -5.22 -27.42
C LEU A 446 -7.48 -4.22 -27.84
N LYS A 447 -8.72 -4.30 -27.37
CA LYS A 447 -9.83 -3.57 -28.02
C LYS A 447 -10.17 -2.22 -27.41
N TYR A 448 -9.89 -2.00 -26.13
CA TYR A 448 -10.54 -0.91 -25.38
C TYR A 448 -9.60 0.23 -24.95
N GLY A 449 -8.32 0.19 -25.31
CA GLY A 449 -7.35 1.28 -25.10
C GLY A 449 -6.88 1.50 -23.64
N ASN A 450 -7.47 0.81 -22.67
CA ASN A 450 -7.07 0.88 -21.25
C ASN A 450 -6.91 -0.53 -20.64
N PRO A 451 -5.87 -1.29 -21.06
CA PRO A 451 -5.62 -2.64 -20.55
C PRO A 451 -5.18 -2.64 -19.09
N GLU A 452 -4.47 -1.60 -18.64
CA GLU A 452 -4.02 -1.45 -17.25
C GLU A 452 -5.17 -1.56 -16.25
N ARG A 453 -6.35 -1.00 -16.56
CA ARG A 453 -7.49 -1.00 -15.65
C ARG A 453 -8.08 -2.40 -15.51
N ALA A 454 -8.14 -3.18 -16.58
CA ALA A 454 -8.59 -4.57 -16.49
C ALA A 454 -7.54 -5.43 -15.78
N LEU A 455 -6.26 -5.34 -16.16
CA LEU A 455 -5.19 -6.13 -15.58
C LEU A 455 -5.06 -5.90 -14.07
N ARG A 456 -5.06 -4.65 -13.59
CA ARG A 456 -5.02 -4.37 -12.14
C ARG A 456 -6.19 -5.00 -11.42
N ARG A 457 -7.41 -4.88 -11.98
CA ARG A 457 -8.61 -5.43 -11.35
C ARG A 457 -8.62 -6.95 -11.38
N MET A 458 -8.17 -7.58 -12.46
CA MET A 458 -8.02 -9.02 -12.53
C MET A 458 -6.95 -9.51 -11.54
N ASN A 459 -5.86 -8.77 -11.38
CA ASN A 459 -4.78 -9.12 -10.45
C ASN A 459 -5.22 -9.00 -9.00
N GLU A 460 -5.87 -7.88 -8.63
CA GLU A 460 -6.45 -7.66 -7.30
C GLU A 460 -7.42 -8.81 -6.93
N LEU A 461 -8.34 -9.15 -7.83
CA LEU A 461 -9.33 -10.20 -7.61
C LEU A 461 -8.81 -11.63 -7.80
N GLY A 462 -7.50 -11.83 -8.04
CA GLY A 462 -6.91 -13.16 -8.27
C GLY A 462 -7.24 -13.81 -9.64
N VAL A 463 -8.09 -13.19 -10.46
CA VAL A 463 -8.48 -13.69 -11.80
C VAL A 463 -7.26 -13.84 -12.72
N LEU A 464 -6.30 -12.91 -12.66
CA LEU A 464 -5.14 -12.94 -13.54
C LEU A 464 -4.28 -14.18 -13.30
N GLY A 465 -3.97 -14.48 -12.04
CA GLY A 465 -3.23 -15.68 -11.65
C GLY A 465 -4.04 -16.97 -11.80
N ALA A 466 -5.36 -16.92 -11.64
CA ALA A 466 -6.23 -18.08 -11.90
C ALA A 466 -6.32 -18.42 -13.40
N PHE A 467 -6.32 -17.42 -14.28
CA PHE A 467 -6.42 -17.59 -15.74
C PHE A 467 -5.04 -17.84 -16.39
N ILE A 468 -3.98 -17.25 -15.86
CA ILE A 468 -2.59 -17.49 -16.24
C ILE A 468 -1.84 -17.98 -14.99
N PRO A 469 -1.89 -19.28 -14.68
CA PRO A 469 -1.24 -19.86 -13.49
C PRO A 469 0.24 -19.52 -13.35
N GLU A 470 0.93 -19.35 -14.47
CA GLU A 470 2.35 -18.99 -14.51
C GLU A 470 2.62 -17.56 -14.03
N PHE A 471 1.59 -16.69 -14.01
CA PHE A 471 1.67 -15.33 -13.47
C PHE A 471 1.53 -15.31 -11.94
N GLN A 472 0.83 -16.29 -11.34
CA GLN A 472 0.57 -16.34 -9.90
C GLN A 472 1.83 -16.23 -9.00
N PRO A 473 2.98 -16.87 -9.32
CA PRO A 473 4.18 -16.77 -8.50
C PRO A 473 4.75 -15.35 -8.38
N ILE A 474 4.55 -14.50 -9.41
CA ILE A 474 5.07 -13.13 -9.46
C ILE A 474 4.09 -12.09 -8.87
N VAL A 475 2.85 -12.50 -8.54
CA VAL A 475 1.86 -11.62 -7.90
C VAL A 475 2.36 -11.15 -6.55
N ALA A 476 2.32 -9.84 -6.31
CA ALA A 476 2.86 -9.18 -5.13
C ALA A 476 4.35 -9.47 -4.88
N MET A 477 5.09 -10.02 -5.83
CA MET A 477 6.49 -10.38 -5.63
C MET A 477 7.38 -9.14 -5.69
N MET A 478 7.99 -8.81 -4.58
CA MET A 478 9.03 -7.78 -4.53
C MET A 478 10.38 -8.36 -4.97
N GLN A 479 11.15 -7.58 -5.74
CA GLN A 479 12.57 -7.83 -5.91
C GLN A 479 13.30 -6.96 -4.89
N PHE A 480 14.03 -7.55 -3.94
CA PHE A 480 14.72 -6.77 -2.93
C PHE A 480 15.99 -6.14 -3.52
N ASN A 481 15.82 -5.02 -4.21
CA ASN A 481 16.90 -4.18 -4.74
C ASN A 481 16.44 -2.70 -4.76
N MET A 482 17.39 -1.77 -4.70
CA MET A 482 17.11 -0.33 -4.61
C MET A 482 16.57 0.30 -5.90
N TYR A 483 16.53 -0.46 -7.00
CA TYR A 483 16.22 0.10 -8.33
C TYR A 483 14.74 -0.01 -8.69
N HIS A 484 14.02 -1.02 -8.16
CA HIS A 484 12.61 -1.23 -8.48
C HIS A 484 11.74 -0.45 -7.51
N SER A 485 10.81 0.33 -8.03
CA SER A 485 9.80 1.00 -7.21
C SER A 485 8.58 0.11 -6.96
N TYR A 486 8.40 -0.96 -7.75
CA TYR A 486 7.19 -1.79 -7.81
C TYR A 486 7.46 -3.30 -7.64
N THR A 487 6.44 -4.05 -7.23
CA THR A 487 6.40 -5.51 -7.34
C THR A 487 6.38 -5.95 -8.82
N VAL A 488 6.77 -7.19 -9.12
CA VAL A 488 6.95 -7.67 -10.50
C VAL A 488 5.65 -7.68 -11.32
N ASP A 489 4.53 -8.03 -10.70
CA ASP A 489 3.21 -7.96 -11.31
C ASP A 489 2.79 -6.52 -11.63
N GLU A 490 2.94 -5.60 -10.67
CA GLU A 490 2.65 -4.18 -10.86
C GLU A 490 3.56 -3.58 -11.93
N HIS A 491 4.86 -3.89 -11.89
CA HIS A 491 5.82 -3.51 -12.91
C HIS A 491 5.37 -3.96 -14.30
N THR A 492 4.96 -5.21 -14.45
CA THR A 492 4.43 -5.74 -15.72
C THR A 492 3.24 -4.93 -16.24
N ILE A 493 2.33 -4.51 -15.34
CA ILE A 493 1.21 -3.65 -15.70
C ILE A 493 1.67 -2.24 -16.08
N GLN A 494 2.68 -1.68 -15.40
CA GLN A 494 3.28 -0.39 -15.75
C GLN A 494 3.95 -0.42 -17.13
N VAL A 495 4.63 -1.51 -17.49
CA VAL A 495 5.21 -1.71 -18.84
C VAL A 495 4.11 -1.63 -19.90
N ILE A 496 2.98 -2.31 -19.68
CA ILE A 496 1.82 -2.26 -20.59
C ILE A 496 1.17 -0.86 -20.59
N SER A 497 1.08 -0.20 -19.44
CA SER A 497 0.57 1.18 -19.34
C SER A 497 1.41 2.13 -20.20
N ASN A 498 2.74 2.11 -20.03
CA ASN A 498 3.68 2.91 -20.81
C ASN A 498 3.51 2.68 -22.30
N PHE A 499 3.37 1.42 -22.74
CA PHE A 499 3.09 1.12 -24.14
C PHE A 499 1.82 1.81 -24.62
N THR A 500 0.71 1.72 -23.88
CA THR A 500 -0.55 2.38 -24.26
C THR A 500 -0.49 3.91 -24.23
N GLN A 501 0.32 4.51 -23.37
CA GLN A 501 0.56 5.96 -23.36
C GLN A 501 1.25 6.41 -24.67
N ILE A 502 2.21 5.60 -25.17
CA ILE A 502 2.83 5.84 -26.48
C ILE A 502 1.78 5.70 -27.59
N GLU A 503 0.90 4.70 -27.54
CA GLU A 503 -0.20 4.53 -28.51
C GLU A 503 -1.15 5.74 -28.52
N ARG A 504 -1.40 6.35 -27.36
CA ARG A 504 -2.22 7.55 -27.20
C ARG A 504 -1.49 8.85 -27.53
N LYS A 505 -0.22 8.78 -27.96
CA LYS A 505 0.63 9.93 -28.31
C LYS A 505 0.93 10.86 -27.12
N GLU A 506 0.88 10.33 -25.90
CA GLU A 506 1.12 11.11 -24.68
C GLU A 506 2.63 11.33 -24.42
N LEU A 507 3.50 10.52 -25.06
CA LEU A 507 4.93 10.47 -24.79
C LEU A 507 5.81 10.76 -26.02
N GLU A 508 5.28 11.46 -27.04
CA GLU A 508 5.99 11.68 -28.32
C GLU A 508 7.32 12.43 -28.16
N ASP A 509 7.35 13.47 -27.31
CA ASP A 509 8.55 14.28 -27.07
C ASP A 509 9.59 13.51 -26.24
N GLU A 510 9.15 12.74 -25.24
CA GLU A 510 10.02 11.97 -24.37
C GLU A 510 10.60 10.73 -25.07
N LEU A 511 9.82 10.07 -25.94
CA LEU A 511 10.10 8.76 -26.52
C LEU A 511 10.01 8.74 -28.06
N PRO A 512 10.68 9.65 -28.79
CA PRO A 512 10.46 9.84 -30.22
C PRO A 512 10.71 8.59 -31.06
N VAL A 513 11.73 7.78 -30.72
CA VAL A 513 12.02 6.54 -31.46
C VAL A 513 10.89 5.51 -31.32
N ALA A 514 10.39 5.30 -30.11
CA ALA A 514 9.31 4.35 -29.88
C ALA A 514 8.00 4.85 -30.52
N SER A 515 7.72 6.15 -30.42
CA SER A 515 6.59 6.78 -31.08
C SER A 515 6.65 6.66 -32.60
N ASP A 516 7.83 6.87 -33.21
CA ASP A 516 8.02 6.73 -34.66
C ASP A 516 7.80 5.27 -35.12
N ILE A 517 8.32 4.29 -34.39
CA ILE A 517 8.09 2.85 -34.66
C ILE A 517 6.58 2.55 -34.66
N LEU A 518 5.83 3.07 -33.68
CA LEU A 518 4.38 2.86 -33.62
C LEU A 518 3.65 3.59 -34.75
N LYS A 519 4.10 4.79 -35.14
CA LYS A 519 3.53 5.55 -36.27
C LYS A 519 3.69 4.83 -37.61
N GLU A 520 4.76 4.07 -37.81
CA GLU A 520 4.95 3.26 -39.03
C GLU A 520 3.90 2.13 -39.19
N GLY A 521 3.21 1.74 -38.11
CA GLY A 521 2.06 0.83 -38.15
C GLY A 521 2.38 -0.63 -38.46
N LYS A 522 3.66 -1.02 -38.49
CA LYS A 522 4.11 -2.40 -38.80
C LYS A 522 4.21 -3.31 -37.57
N LEU A 523 4.20 -2.73 -36.37
CA LEU A 523 4.41 -3.45 -35.12
C LEU A 523 3.21 -4.35 -34.78
N ASN A 524 3.44 -5.64 -34.57
CA ASN A 524 2.38 -6.55 -34.14
C ASN A 524 2.03 -6.32 -32.66
N ARG A 525 0.95 -5.58 -32.44
CA ARG A 525 0.45 -5.25 -31.10
C ARG A 525 0.10 -6.46 -30.24
N LYS A 526 -0.40 -7.55 -30.82
CA LYS A 526 -0.73 -8.78 -30.10
C LYS A 526 0.53 -9.42 -29.53
N VAL A 527 1.59 -9.50 -30.34
CA VAL A 527 2.91 -9.99 -29.89
C VAL A 527 3.45 -9.11 -28.77
N MET A 528 3.37 -7.78 -28.91
CA MET A 528 3.87 -6.86 -27.90
C MET A 528 3.18 -7.02 -26.54
N MET A 529 1.85 -7.05 -26.53
CA MET A 529 1.07 -7.17 -25.28
C MET A 529 1.37 -8.49 -24.55
N VAL A 530 1.45 -9.61 -25.27
CA VAL A 530 1.74 -10.91 -24.66
C VAL A 530 3.21 -11.02 -24.23
N ALA A 531 4.14 -10.47 -25.01
CA ALA A 531 5.55 -10.41 -24.63
C ALA A 531 5.74 -9.56 -23.36
N MET A 532 5.13 -8.38 -23.29
CA MET A 532 5.15 -7.54 -22.08
C MET A 532 4.52 -8.25 -20.88
N LEU A 533 3.41 -8.95 -21.06
CA LEU A 533 2.79 -9.73 -19.98
C LEU A 533 3.71 -10.85 -19.44
N CYS A 534 4.57 -11.41 -20.30
CA CYS A 534 5.42 -12.56 -19.98
C CYS A 534 6.89 -12.22 -19.71
N HIS A 535 7.35 -10.98 -19.94
CA HIS A 535 8.79 -10.66 -20.00
C HIS A 535 9.53 -11.05 -18.71
N ASP A 536 8.88 -10.84 -17.56
CA ASP A 536 9.42 -11.10 -16.23
C ASP A 536 8.76 -12.30 -15.50
N ILE A 537 7.92 -13.07 -16.19
CA ILE A 537 7.13 -14.16 -15.59
C ILE A 537 7.97 -15.28 -14.98
N GLY A 538 9.24 -15.38 -15.37
CA GLY A 538 10.20 -16.35 -14.84
C GLY A 538 10.89 -15.94 -13.54
N LYS A 539 10.65 -14.72 -13.02
CA LYS A 539 11.32 -14.24 -11.80
C LYS A 539 10.92 -15.03 -10.55
N GLY A 540 11.80 -15.04 -9.55
CA GLY A 540 11.55 -15.71 -8.26
C GLY A 540 11.82 -17.22 -8.26
N ARG A 541 12.69 -17.69 -9.15
CA ARG A 541 13.09 -19.10 -9.31
C ARG A 541 14.61 -19.21 -9.38
N ASP A 542 15.16 -20.40 -9.13
CA ASP A 542 16.62 -20.65 -9.15
C ASP A 542 17.28 -20.55 -10.53
N GLN A 543 16.48 -20.51 -11.60
CA GLN A 543 16.95 -20.45 -12.99
C GLN A 543 16.94 -19.01 -13.50
N ASP A 544 17.74 -18.73 -14.54
CA ASP A 544 17.67 -17.46 -15.26
C ASP A 544 16.22 -17.15 -15.70
N HIS A 545 15.70 -16.01 -15.23
CA HIS A 545 14.31 -15.65 -15.41
C HIS A 545 13.94 -15.39 -16.88
N SER A 546 14.89 -14.96 -17.71
CA SER A 546 14.65 -14.74 -19.14
C SER A 546 14.55 -16.08 -19.88
N VAL A 547 15.38 -17.06 -19.53
CA VAL A 547 15.32 -18.42 -20.08
C VAL A 547 14.03 -19.13 -19.65
N LEU A 548 13.69 -19.07 -18.36
CA LEU A 548 12.47 -19.66 -17.84
C LEU A 548 11.22 -18.96 -18.39
N GLY A 549 11.23 -17.62 -18.43
CA GLY A 549 10.17 -16.81 -19.00
C GLY A 549 9.90 -17.16 -20.45
N ALA A 550 10.94 -17.37 -21.26
CA ALA A 550 10.79 -17.81 -22.65
C ALA A 550 10.13 -19.20 -22.76
N ARG A 551 10.50 -20.14 -21.88
CA ARG A 551 9.86 -21.46 -21.83
C ARG A 551 8.38 -21.37 -21.46
N ILE A 552 8.03 -20.49 -20.51
CA ILE A 552 6.63 -20.21 -20.14
C ILE A 552 5.89 -19.54 -21.29
N ALA A 553 6.49 -18.54 -21.94
CA ALA A 553 5.89 -17.85 -23.07
C ALA A 553 5.56 -18.80 -24.24
N ARG A 554 6.38 -19.84 -24.44
CA ARG A 554 6.15 -20.89 -25.44
C ARG A 554 4.87 -21.69 -25.20
N SER A 555 4.42 -21.85 -23.95
CA SER A 555 3.14 -22.49 -23.62
C SER A 555 1.98 -21.48 -23.57
N VAL A 556 2.21 -20.31 -22.99
CA VAL A 556 1.17 -19.28 -22.77
C VAL A 556 0.71 -18.67 -24.09
N ALA A 557 1.61 -18.33 -25.01
CA ALA A 557 1.25 -17.64 -26.25
C ALA A 557 0.28 -18.46 -27.13
N PRO A 558 0.52 -19.76 -27.42
CA PRO A 558 -0.44 -20.58 -28.14
C PRO A 558 -1.78 -20.74 -27.41
N ARG A 559 -1.77 -20.87 -26.07
CA ARG A 559 -2.98 -20.97 -25.25
C ARG A 559 -3.85 -19.72 -25.38
N LEU A 560 -3.23 -18.54 -25.48
CA LEU A 560 -3.92 -17.28 -25.76
C LEU A 560 -4.34 -17.11 -27.24
N GLY A 561 -4.09 -18.10 -28.11
CA GLY A 561 -4.52 -18.07 -29.51
C GLY A 561 -3.55 -17.38 -30.47
N LEU A 562 -2.26 -17.25 -30.12
CA LEU A 562 -1.25 -16.73 -31.03
C LEU A 562 -0.84 -17.79 -32.06
N SER A 563 -0.55 -17.35 -33.29
CA SER A 563 -0.02 -18.21 -34.34
C SER A 563 1.39 -18.72 -34.00
N LYS A 564 1.89 -19.72 -34.75
CA LYS A 564 3.25 -20.25 -34.57
C LYS A 564 4.33 -19.16 -34.76
N LYS A 565 4.13 -18.21 -35.69
CA LYS A 565 5.08 -17.10 -35.89
C LYS A 565 5.04 -16.14 -34.69
N GLU A 566 3.84 -15.68 -34.32
CA GLU A 566 3.65 -14.77 -33.19
C GLU A 566 4.21 -15.36 -31.89
N SER A 567 3.97 -16.65 -31.63
CA SER A 567 4.47 -17.33 -30.43
C SER A 567 6.00 -17.39 -30.40
N ARG A 568 6.67 -17.61 -31.54
CA ARG A 568 8.15 -17.55 -31.63
C ARG A 568 8.69 -16.14 -31.40
N ASP A 569 8.00 -15.13 -31.90
CA ASP A 569 8.41 -13.74 -31.70
C ASP A 569 8.22 -13.32 -30.22
N VAL A 570 7.14 -13.75 -29.57
CA VAL A 570 6.95 -13.58 -28.10
C VAL A 570 8.05 -14.28 -27.32
N GLU A 571 8.29 -15.57 -27.60
CA GLU A 571 9.34 -16.35 -26.91
C GLU A 571 10.71 -15.67 -27.04
N TRP A 572 11.05 -15.20 -28.26
CA TRP A 572 12.32 -14.52 -28.52
C TRP A 572 12.41 -13.20 -27.75
N LEU A 573 11.35 -12.40 -27.73
CA LEU A 573 11.32 -11.14 -26.98
C LEU A 573 11.49 -11.37 -25.48
N VAL A 574 10.76 -12.32 -24.90
CA VAL A 574 10.89 -12.64 -23.48
C VAL A 574 12.29 -13.16 -23.15
N ARG A 575 12.87 -14.00 -24.01
CA ARG A 575 14.25 -14.50 -23.83
C ARG A 575 15.30 -13.38 -23.83
N HIS A 576 15.08 -12.34 -24.61
CA HIS A 576 16.07 -11.32 -24.92
C HIS A 576 15.67 -9.92 -24.45
N HIS A 577 14.69 -9.77 -23.54
CA HIS A 577 14.15 -8.47 -23.17
C HIS A 577 15.21 -7.54 -22.56
N LEU A 578 16.24 -8.08 -21.89
CA LEU A 578 17.38 -7.32 -21.36
C LEU A 578 18.49 -7.04 -22.39
N LEU A 579 18.44 -7.65 -23.58
CA LEU A 579 19.56 -7.59 -24.55
C LEU A 579 19.87 -6.16 -24.97
N MET A 580 18.86 -5.36 -25.28
CA MET A 580 19.08 -3.98 -25.74
C MET A 580 19.55 -3.07 -24.61
N SER A 581 19.00 -3.21 -23.40
CA SER A 581 19.42 -2.41 -22.25
C SER A 581 20.87 -2.74 -21.86
N ASP A 582 21.24 -4.03 -21.84
CA ASP A 582 22.61 -4.48 -21.58
C ASP A 582 23.59 -3.98 -22.65
N MET A 583 23.25 -4.12 -23.94
CA MET A 583 24.12 -3.67 -25.03
C MET A 583 24.28 -2.15 -25.06
N ALA A 584 23.24 -1.39 -24.73
CA ALA A 584 23.29 0.06 -24.74
C ALA A 584 24.01 0.64 -23.52
N GLN A 585 23.87 0.03 -22.33
CA GLN A 585 24.33 0.61 -21.06
C GLN A 585 25.64 0.00 -20.54
N LYS A 586 25.97 -1.25 -20.90
CA LYS A 586 27.16 -1.97 -20.40
C LYS A 586 28.28 -2.10 -21.43
N ARG A 587 28.06 -1.71 -22.69
CA ARG A 587 29.04 -1.79 -23.78
C ARG A 587 29.22 -0.46 -24.49
N ASP A 588 30.34 -0.29 -25.18
CA ASP A 588 30.59 0.88 -26.01
C ASP A 588 29.84 0.78 -27.35
N ILE A 589 28.80 1.60 -27.50
CA ILE A 589 27.99 1.71 -28.73
C ILE A 589 28.70 2.47 -29.85
N ALA A 590 29.86 3.09 -29.59
CA ALA A 590 30.71 3.68 -30.62
C ALA A 590 31.56 2.63 -31.35
N ASP A 591 31.78 1.45 -30.74
CA ASP A 591 32.44 0.33 -31.40
C ASP A 591 31.50 -0.34 -32.43
N PRO A 592 31.86 -0.35 -33.73
CA PRO A 592 31.09 -1.06 -34.76
C PRO A 592 30.91 -2.56 -34.49
N ARG A 593 31.78 -3.20 -33.69
CA ARG A 593 31.59 -4.61 -33.28
C ARG A 593 30.35 -4.76 -32.42
N THR A 594 30.15 -3.92 -31.40
CA THR A 594 28.96 -3.92 -30.55
C THR A 594 27.67 -3.84 -31.37
N VAL A 595 27.62 -2.90 -32.32
CA VAL A 595 26.42 -2.73 -33.17
C VAL A 595 26.21 -3.93 -34.10
N ARG A 596 27.28 -4.49 -34.68
CA ARG A 596 27.18 -5.68 -35.53
C ARG A 596 26.73 -6.92 -34.76
N ASP A 597 27.23 -7.10 -33.54
CA ASP A 597 26.83 -8.22 -32.68
C ASP A 597 25.35 -8.10 -32.27
N PHE A 598 24.90 -6.89 -31.93
CA PHE A 598 23.49 -6.62 -31.65
C PHE A 598 22.63 -6.82 -32.90
N ALA A 599 23.03 -6.30 -34.06
CA ALA A 599 22.32 -6.50 -35.32
C ALA A 599 22.19 -7.99 -35.68
N ARG A 600 23.26 -8.79 -35.46
CA ARG A 600 23.24 -10.23 -35.66
C ARG A 600 22.28 -10.94 -34.70
N ALA A 601 22.27 -10.54 -33.43
CA ALA A 601 21.39 -11.13 -32.42
C ALA A 601 19.90 -10.85 -32.71
N VAL A 602 19.59 -9.63 -33.15
CA VAL A 602 18.22 -9.19 -33.47
C VAL A 602 17.75 -9.75 -34.82
N GLY A 603 18.61 -9.73 -35.84
CA GLY A 603 18.41 -10.39 -37.13
C GLY A 603 17.51 -9.67 -38.14
N SER A 604 16.51 -8.89 -37.70
CA SER A 604 15.60 -8.16 -38.59
C SER A 604 15.15 -6.81 -38.01
N VAL A 605 14.71 -5.89 -38.88
CA VAL A 605 14.15 -4.59 -38.45
C VAL A 605 12.87 -4.81 -37.62
N GLU A 606 12.03 -5.79 -37.99
CA GLU A 606 10.84 -6.13 -37.20
C GLU A 606 11.17 -6.48 -35.74
N ARG A 607 12.22 -7.28 -35.50
CA ARG A 607 12.65 -7.62 -34.14
C ARG A 607 13.33 -6.46 -33.44
N LEU A 608 14.03 -5.60 -34.18
CA LEU A 608 14.65 -4.38 -33.65
C LEU A 608 13.58 -3.42 -33.12
N ASP A 609 12.51 -3.24 -33.87
CA ASP A 609 11.38 -2.39 -33.50
C ASP A 609 10.70 -2.94 -32.23
N LEU A 610 10.43 -4.25 -32.21
CA LEU A 610 9.80 -4.91 -31.07
C LEU A 610 10.64 -4.78 -29.78
N ILE A 611 11.94 -5.14 -29.83
CA ILE A 611 12.79 -5.10 -28.64
C ILE A 611 13.04 -3.67 -28.16
N THR A 612 13.09 -2.70 -29.08
CA THR A 612 13.27 -1.28 -28.73
C THR A 612 12.09 -0.77 -27.93
N VAL A 613 10.87 -0.99 -28.42
CA VAL A 613 9.66 -0.56 -27.71
C VAL A 613 9.52 -1.26 -26.37
N LEU A 614 9.75 -2.58 -26.31
CA LEU A 614 9.71 -3.33 -25.05
C LEU A 614 10.72 -2.77 -24.04
N THR A 615 11.96 -2.55 -24.44
CA THR A 615 13.04 -2.04 -23.56
C THR A 615 12.71 -0.65 -22.99
N VAL A 616 12.13 0.23 -23.82
CA VAL A 616 11.73 1.57 -23.38
C VAL A 616 10.62 1.50 -22.34
N CYS A 617 9.59 0.69 -22.60
CA CYS A 617 8.47 0.51 -21.67
C CYS A 617 8.91 -0.17 -20.37
N ASP A 618 9.80 -1.15 -20.45
CA ASP A 618 10.41 -1.86 -19.32
C ASP A 618 11.17 -0.89 -18.40
N ILE A 619 12.16 -0.15 -18.93
CA ILE A 619 12.95 0.80 -18.15
C ILE A 619 12.07 1.87 -17.47
N ARG A 620 11.04 2.38 -18.15
CA ARG A 620 10.06 3.31 -17.53
C ARG A 620 9.17 2.64 -16.51
N GLY A 621 8.83 1.36 -16.72
CA GLY A 621 8.00 0.57 -15.82
C GLY A 621 8.68 0.25 -14.49
N VAL A 622 10.00 0.40 -14.39
CA VAL A 622 10.76 0.18 -13.14
C VAL A 622 10.42 1.22 -12.07
N GLY A 623 10.23 2.49 -12.45
CA GLY A 623 10.02 3.58 -11.50
C GLY A 623 10.02 4.97 -12.16
N PRO A 624 9.45 5.99 -11.50
CA PRO A 624 9.25 7.32 -12.07
C PRO A 624 10.55 8.06 -12.43
N THR A 625 11.66 7.74 -11.76
CA THR A 625 12.97 8.39 -11.95
C THR A 625 13.95 7.56 -12.76
N THR A 626 13.57 6.35 -13.19
CA THR A 626 14.49 5.40 -13.84
C THR A 626 14.82 5.78 -15.27
N TRP A 627 13.86 6.39 -15.99
CA TRP A 627 14.07 6.88 -17.35
C TRP A 627 14.69 8.29 -17.32
N ASN A 628 15.79 8.47 -18.05
CA ASN A 628 16.50 9.75 -18.12
C ASN A 628 17.09 9.98 -19.52
N ASN A 629 17.51 11.22 -19.78
CA ASN A 629 18.02 11.63 -21.09
C ASN A 629 19.25 10.83 -21.54
N TRP A 630 20.13 10.47 -20.60
CA TRP A 630 21.32 9.66 -20.91
C TRP A 630 20.94 8.28 -21.48
N LYS A 631 20.02 7.55 -20.82
CA LYS A 631 19.50 6.27 -21.34
C LYS A 631 18.80 6.45 -22.70
N ALA A 632 18.03 7.52 -22.84
CA ALA A 632 17.32 7.81 -24.09
C ALA A 632 18.28 8.01 -25.28
N VAL A 633 19.41 8.71 -25.07
CA VAL A 633 20.44 8.92 -26.11
C VAL A 633 21.09 7.60 -26.51
N LEU A 634 21.47 6.76 -25.54
CA LEU A 634 22.11 5.47 -25.81
C LEU A 634 21.20 4.53 -26.61
N LEU A 635 19.95 4.37 -26.21
CA LEU A 635 18.98 3.53 -26.91
C LEU A 635 18.69 4.05 -28.32
N ARG A 636 18.53 5.38 -28.49
CA ARG A 636 18.33 6.02 -29.79
C ARG A 636 19.53 5.81 -30.72
N ALA A 637 20.74 5.94 -30.20
CA ALA A 637 21.96 5.74 -30.97
C ALA A 637 22.13 4.28 -31.39
N LEU A 638 21.90 3.32 -30.48
CA LEU A 638 21.96 1.89 -30.80
C LEU A 638 20.91 1.51 -31.84
N TYR A 639 19.66 1.93 -31.68
CA TYR A 639 18.58 1.67 -32.64
C TYR A 639 18.92 2.18 -34.04
N ARG A 640 19.27 3.47 -34.18
CA ARG A 640 19.56 4.09 -35.49
C ARG A 640 20.73 3.41 -36.21
N GLN A 641 21.79 3.07 -35.49
CA GLN A 641 22.96 2.40 -36.08
C GLN A 641 22.61 0.98 -36.52
N THR A 642 21.87 0.25 -35.67
CA THR A 642 21.48 -1.14 -35.96
C THR A 642 20.52 -1.21 -37.14
N ARG A 643 19.53 -0.30 -37.22
CA ARG A 643 18.60 -0.20 -38.34
C ARG A 643 19.34 0.00 -39.67
N LYS A 644 20.33 0.90 -39.70
CA LYS A 644 21.20 1.11 -40.88
C LYS A 644 21.95 -0.16 -41.30
N VAL A 645 22.43 -0.98 -40.36
CA VAL A 645 23.09 -2.26 -40.67
C VAL A 645 22.13 -3.28 -41.26
N LEU A 646 20.92 -3.36 -40.70
CA LEU A 646 19.91 -4.32 -41.14
C LEU A 646 19.34 -3.96 -42.52
N GLU A 647 19.22 -2.67 -42.83
CA GLU A 647 18.74 -2.17 -44.13
C GLU A 647 19.84 -2.11 -45.20
N GLY A 648 21.05 -1.65 -44.84
CA GLY A 648 22.16 -1.37 -45.77
C GLY A 648 23.27 -2.42 -45.81
N GLY A 649 23.18 -3.48 -45.00
CA GLY A 649 24.22 -4.52 -44.85
C GLY A 649 25.42 -4.08 -44.00
N ILE A 650 26.23 -5.06 -43.59
CA ILE A 650 27.34 -4.90 -42.62
C ILE A 650 28.38 -3.83 -43.03
N LYS A 651 28.50 -3.55 -44.33
CA LYS A 651 29.41 -2.51 -44.87
C LYS A 651 28.99 -1.08 -44.50
N ALA A 652 27.78 -0.85 -44.02
CA ALA A 652 27.25 0.48 -43.71
C ALA A 652 27.86 1.16 -42.45
N ILE A 653 28.58 0.41 -41.58
CA ILE A 653 29.26 0.95 -40.39
C ILE A 653 30.78 0.67 -40.42
N SER A 654 31.46 1.01 -41.52
CA SER A 654 32.93 1.16 -41.43
C SER A 654 33.27 2.47 -40.71
N ARG A 655 34.30 2.45 -39.86
CA ARG A 655 34.83 3.67 -39.19
C ARG A 655 35.24 4.74 -40.21
N GLU A 656 35.70 4.32 -41.39
CA GLU A 656 36.07 5.19 -42.51
C GLU A 656 34.87 6.00 -43.03
N MET A 657 33.71 5.37 -43.26
CA MET A 657 32.54 6.07 -43.79
C MET A 657 32.00 7.16 -42.85
N ARG A 658 32.05 6.96 -41.53
CA ARG A 658 31.61 7.98 -40.55
C ARG A 658 32.57 9.17 -40.50
N GLY A 659 33.88 8.91 -40.54
CA GLY A 659 34.89 9.96 -40.64
C GLY A 659 34.74 10.75 -41.93
N ASP A 660 34.50 10.06 -43.04
CA ASP A 660 34.35 10.68 -44.35
C ASP A 660 33.04 11.46 -44.50
N GLU A 661 31.93 10.96 -43.96
CA GLU A 661 30.64 11.66 -43.97
C GLU A 661 30.65 12.88 -43.04
N ALA A 662 31.23 12.79 -41.85
CA ALA A 662 31.42 13.92 -40.95
C ALA A 662 32.36 14.98 -41.56
N LYS A 663 33.48 14.56 -42.16
CA LYS A 663 34.37 15.45 -42.93
C LYS A 663 33.63 16.10 -44.09
N LYS A 664 32.77 15.38 -44.81
CA LYS A 664 32.00 15.89 -45.95
C LYS A 664 30.94 16.91 -45.52
N LEU A 665 30.26 16.67 -44.40
CA LEU A 665 29.28 17.61 -43.83
C LEU A 665 29.96 18.86 -43.27
N LEU A 666 31.06 18.70 -42.53
CA LEU A 666 31.88 19.82 -42.05
C LEU A 666 32.41 20.66 -43.22
N ARG A 667 32.92 19.99 -44.28
CA ARG A 667 33.39 20.65 -45.50
C ARG A 667 32.30 21.51 -46.13
N LYS A 668 31.08 20.98 -46.27
CA LYS A 668 29.93 21.73 -46.80
C LYS A 668 29.52 22.92 -45.93
N ALA A 669 29.57 22.78 -44.60
CA ALA A 669 29.24 23.87 -43.69
C ALA A 669 30.29 25.00 -43.77
N LEU A 670 31.58 24.66 -43.78
CA LEU A 670 32.67 25.64 -43.92
C LEU A 670 32.67 26.33 -45.30
N GLU A 671 32.34 25.60 -46.37
CA GLU A 671 32.14 26.19 -47.71
C GLU A 671 30.98 27.19 -47.73
N ALA A 672 29.88 26.90 -47.03
CA ALA A 672 28.73 27.79 -46.93
C ALA A 672 29.02 29.06 -46.09
N GLU A 673 29.95 28.99 -45.14
CA GLU A 673 30.43 30.14 -44.34
C GLU A 673 31.56 30.93 -45.04
N GLY A 674 31.90 30.60 -46.30
CA GLY A 674 32.83 31.38 -47.12
C GLY A 674 34.31 31.10 -46.88
N TRP A 675 34.66 30.00 -46.21
CA TRP A 675 36.05 29.61 -45.99
C TRP A 675 36.74 29.23 -47.32
N SER A 676 38.02 29.59 -47.45
CA SER A 676 38.77 29.29 -48.67
C SER A 676 39.04 27.78 -48.80
N LYS A 677 39.16 27.27 -50.03
CA LYS A 677 39.46 25.84 -50.27
C LYS A 677 40.79 25.39 -49.63
N ALA A 678 41.73 26.31 -49.42
CA ALA A 678 43.01 26.02 -48.76
C ALA A 678 42.83 25.83 -47.25
N ASP A 679 42.01 26.67 -46.61
CA ASP A 679 41.74 26.60 -45.16
C ASP A 679 40.89 25.39 -44.78
N ILE A 680 39.94 25.01 -45.64
CA ILE A 680 39.09 23.82 -45.45
C ILE A 680 39.87 22.50 -45.60
N LYS A 681 40.97 22.53 -46.36
CA LYS A 681 41.82 21.35 -46.58
C LYS A 681 42.83 21.14 -45.45
N ARG A 682 43.18 22.21 -44.74
CA ARG A 682 44.09 22.21 -43.59
C ARG A 682 43.37 21.68 -42.36
#